data_AF-A0A6C0RJJ5-F1
#
_entry.id   AF-A0A6C0RJJ5-F1
#
_cell.length_a   1.000
_cell.length_b   1.000
_cell.length_c   1.000
_cell.angle_alpha   90.00
_cell.angle_beta   90.00
_cell.angle_gamma   90.00
#
_symmetry.space_group_name_H-M   'P 1'
#
loop_
_entity.id
_entity.type
_entity.pdbx_description
1 polymer ?
#
loop_
_entity_poly.entity_id
_entity_poly.type
_entity_poly.pdbx_seq_one_letter_code
_entity_poly.pdbx_strand_id
1 'polypeptide(L)'
;MRITIAYNLRTDTTEATAELLSEEDINRISSAITSLQHTVTVIEVSGKPNAVLERLIESEPDLIFNLAEGTIGSSREAFYPGLYEQMGIPFTGGNASLLHLNLDKHLAKTVLASRGVKVPQGVLITDKERILPDNLNYPLIIKPNSEGSSKGISQDSVVETPEQALDRINKLLSHYPAGLVVEEFIGGRELSVPFIESFPGKLLDIVEHTFDLGKVGGKYNIYDYDMKQGGEAAKAVSVICPARISSNEEKAVIKLARDVFDIMSCPDVGRVDIRLHTNGQPYFIELNPLPSLHPAASLMTAAKSRGLEFRDVMRLIIRSAARRYEIPVRSAKQLKKEEYISELPRPTARELGITIGRMPPGVQNAITDVKGVRVGHLSRIEDNVQIPGEIETSSIRTGVTAILPAGQTYANRLAAGGFILNGVGEMAGLTQVIETGWLESPILLTNSHSVGRVHAGVISQMLKKYPQLGTKTDVVLPVVGEADDSFLNDVRIGNCSSRDVVKAIESASSGAVTQGSVGAGTGMTTFDFAGGVGTSSRILNLNEKEPFTVGVLVLSNFGKMRNLTIDGGVIGRQLDKEYPTEGRREVSEGSIIVVVATDIPLISSQLNRVAKRAALGVGRTGSYAAATSGEIIIAFSTGNRKPRQSSSNSKFITLKSISDAHINSVYEATIEATEEAIINSIFCSNGMSGREQRWCPPFPHARVIEILNKGN
;
A
#
# COMPACT_ATOMS: atom_id res chain seq x y z
N MET A 1 6.48 -19.34 6.45
CA MET A 1 5.73 -20.05 7.48
C MET A 1 5.43 -21.43 6.95
N ARG A 2 5.53 -22.43 7.82
CA ARG A 2 4.97 -23.77 7.67
C ARG A 2 3.50 -23.68 8.05
N ILE A 3 2.61 -23.84 7.08
CA ILE A 3 1.17 -23.78 7.27
C ILE A 3 0.61 -25.19 7.14
N THR A 4 -0.02 -25.68 8.20
CA THR A 4 -0.76 -26.93 8.15
C THR A 4 -2.23 -26.64 7.88
N ILE A 5 -2.77 -27.16 6.79
CA ILE A 5 -4.22 -27.10 6.50
C ILE A 5 -4.87 -28.30 7.18
N ALA A 6 -5.68 -28.03 8.19
CA ALA A 6 -6.42 -29.07 8.92
C ALA A 6 -7.88 -29.08 8.44
N TYR A 7 -8.37 -30.23 7.99
CA TYR A 7 -9.70 -30.34 7.38
C TYR A 7 -10.34 -31.70 7.62
N ASN A 8 -11.66 -31.78 7.51
CA ASN A 8 -12.41 -33.03 7.45
C ASN A 8 -12.80 -33.30 5.99
N LEU A 9 -12.45 -34.48 5.45
CA LEU A 9 -12.75 -34.84 4.07
C LEU A 9 -14.19 -35.34 3.90
N ARG A 10 -14.86 -34.89 2.85
CA ARG A 10 -16.16 -35.42 2.43
C ARG A 10 -15.99 -36.80 1.78
N THR A 11 -16.47 -37.84 2.45
CA THR A 11 -16.34 -39.24 1.99
C THR A 11 -17.53 -39.74 1.16
N ASP A 12 -18.68 -39.06 1.21
CA ASP A 12 -19.89 -39.40 0.46
C ASP A 12 -20.76 -38.16 0.15
N THR A 13 -21.88 -38.35 -0.54
CA THR A 13 -22.82 -37.27 -0.88
C THR A 13 -24.01 -37.16 0.08
N THR A 14 -23.93 -37.76 1.27
CA THR A 14 -25.05 -37.77 2.23
C THR A 14 -25.23 -36.41 2.91
N GLU A 15 -26.40 -36.20 3.51
CA GLU A 15 -26.68 -35.00 4.31
C GLU A 15 -25.73 -34.86 5.51
N ALA A 16 -25.28 -35.97 6.08
CA ALA A 16 -24.38 -35.96 7.23
C ALA A 16 -23.02 -35.31 6.91
N THR A 17 -22.48 -35.52 5.71
CA THR A 17 -21.15 -35.05 5.27
C THR A 17 -21.19 -33.75 4.46
N ALA A 18 -22.36 -33.13 4.33
CA ALA A 18 -22.62 -31.97 3.47
C ALA A 18 -21.83 -30.69 3.81
N GLU A 19 -21.27 -30.64 5.02
CA GLU A 19 -20.42 -29.55 5.53
C GLU A 19 -18.92 -29.80 5.28
N LEU A 20 -18.54 -31.03 4.92
CA LEU A 20 -17.14 -31.42 4.77
C LEU A 20 -16.58 -31.02 3.39
N LEU A 21 -15.26 -30.88 3.31
CA LEU A 21 -14.59 -30.37 2.12
C LEU A 21 -14.31 -31.47 1.09
N SER A 22 -14.44 -31.14 -0.19
CA SER A 22 -14.03 -32.03 -1.28
C SER A 22 -12.52 -31.98 -1.52
N GLU A 23 -11.96 -33.00 -2.17
CA GLU A 23 -10.54 -32.98 -2.58
C GLU A 23 -10.22 -31.77 -3.50
N GLU A 24 -11.17 -31.36 -4.33
CA GLU A 24 -11.01 -30.20 -5.21
C GLU A 24 -10.86 -28.89 -4.40
N ASP A 25 -11.65 -28.73 -3.34
CA ASP A 25 -11.56 -27.57 -2.45
C ASP A 25 -10.19 -27.51 -1.75
N ILE A 26 -9.72 -28.66 -1.25
CA ILE A 26 -8.43 -28.76 -0.57
C ILE A 26 -7.28 -28.47 -1.52
N ASN A 27 -7.31 -29.01 -2.74
CA ASN A 27 -6.29 -28.75 -3.75
C ASN A 27 -6.23 -27.27 -4.12
N ARG A 28 -7.39 -26.61 -4.25
CA ARG A 28 -7.51 -25.18 -4.56
C ARG A 28 -6.97 -24.31 -3.43
N ILE A 29 -7.32 -24.60 -2.18
CA ILE A 29 -6.84 -23.88 -1.00
C ILE A 29 -5.33 -24.09 -0.84
N SER A 30 -4.86 -25.33 -0.89
CA SER A 30 -3.45 -25.67 -0.78
C SER A 30 -2.62 -24.96 -1.86
N SER A 31 -3.03 -25.04 -3.13
CA SER A 31 -2.35 -24.36 -4.23
C SER A 31 -2.30 -22.84 -4.05
N ALA A 32 -3.39 -22.24 -3.57
CA ALA A 32 -3.44 -20.80 -3.32
C ALA A 32 -2.48 -20.39 -2.19
N ILE A 33 -2.42 -21.15 -1.09
CA ILE A 33 -1.52 -20.89 0.03
C ILE A 33 -0.06 -21.15 -0.38
N THR A 34 0.24 -22.20 -1.14
CA THR A 34 1.57 -22.47 -1.69
C THR A 34 2.03 -21.33 -2.62
N SER A 35 1.14 -20.77 -3.44
CA SER A 35 1.45 -19.61 -4.30
C SER A 35 1.80 -18.32 -3.53
N LEU A 36 1.53 -18.29 -2.22
CA LEU A 36 1.96 -17.23 -1.30
C LEU A 36 3.35 -17.50 -0.69
N GLN A 37 4.09 -18.51 -1.21
CA GLN A 37 5.43 -18.90 -0.77
C GLN A 37 5.45 -19.42 0.67
N HIS A 38 4.39 -20.10 1.08
CA HIS A 38 4.33 -20.86 2.33
C HIS A 38 4.60 -22.35 2.06
N THR A 39 5.25 -23.02 3.01
CA THR A 39 5.36 -24.48 3.00
C THR A 39 4.03 -25.02 3.51
N VAL A 40 3.35 -25.83 2.71
CA VAL A 40 2.00 -26.32 3.04
C VAL A 40 2.04 -27.82 3.30
N THR A 41 1.51 -28.22 4.46
CA THR A 41 1.21 -29.62 4.78
C THR A 41 -0.31 -29.73 4.92
N VAL A 42 -0.92 -30.75 4.34
CA VAL A 42 -2.37 -30.95 4.43
C VAL A 42 -2.64 -32.16 5.31
N ILE A 43 -3.49 -32.00 6.34
CA ILE A 43 -3.82 -33.05 7.30
C ILE A 43 -5.33 -33.22 7.36
N GLU A 44 -5.77 -34.40 6.95
CA GLU A 44 -7.14 -34.87 7.17
C GLU A 44 -7.27 -35.26 8.65
N VAL A 45 -8.16 -34.60 9.39
CA VAL A 45 -8.24 -34.71 10.84
C VAL A 45 -9.32 -35.66 11.34
N SER A 46 -10.00 -36.40 10.46
CA SER A 46 -10.95 -37.44 10.87
C SER A 46 -10.23 -38.65 11.48
N GLY A 47 -10.96 -39.42 12.28
CA GLY A 47 -10.46 -40.64 12.92
C GLY A 47 -10.08 -40.46 14.40
N LYS A 48 -9.21 -41.33 14.91
CA LYS A 48 -8.87 -41.37 16.35
C LYS A 48 -8.02 -40.14 16.73
N PRO A 49 -8.36 -39.42 17.82
CA PRO A 49 -7.64 -38.21 18.24
C PRO A 49 -6.13 -38.38 18.36
N ASN A 50 -5.63 -39.50 18.89
CA ASN A 50 -4.19 -39.73 19.06
C ASN A 50 -3.43 -39.72 17.72
N ALA A 51 -3.99 -40.33 16.67
CA ALA A 51 -3.36 -40.38 15.34
C ALA A 51 -3.42 -39.02 14.63
N VAL A 52 -4.46 -38.22 14.91
CA VAL A 52 -4.55 -36.84 14.42
C VAL A 52 -3.49 -35.97 15.11
N LEU A 53 -3.35 -36.12 16.43
CA LEU A 53 -2.38 -35.40 17.23
C LEU A 53 -0.94 -35.69 16.78
N GLU A 54 -0.58 -36.96 16.57
CA GLU A 54 0.72 -37.36 16.05
C GLU A 54 1.04 -36.65 14.72
N ARG A 55 0.11 -36.71 13.75
CA ARG A 55 0.28 -36.04 12.44
C ARG A 55 0.41 -34.52 12.56
N LEU A 56 -0.38 -33.88 13.44
CA LEU A 56 -0.29 -32.43 13.66
C LEU A 56 1.07 -32.04 14.25
N ILE A 57 1.59 -32.80 15.22
CA ILE A 57 2.91 -32.56 15.83
C ILE A 57 4.02 -32.76 14.80
N GLU A 58 3.98 -33.86 14.03
CA GLU A 58 4.97 -34.17 12.99
C GLU A 58 5.03 -33.10 11.89
N SER A 59 3.93 -32.36 11.66
CA SER A 59 3.91 -31.28 10.67
C SER A 59 4.62 -30.00 11.10
N GLU A 60 4.97 -29.87 12.40
CA GLU A 60 5.62 -28.70 13.01
C GLU A 60 5.09 -27.35 12.49
N PRO A 61 3.79 -27.07 12.58
CA PRO A 61 3.20 -25.87 11.99
C PRO A 61 3.63 -24.61 12.73
N ASP A 62 3.94 -23.56 11.97
CA ASP A 62 4.00 -22.19 12.52
C ASP A 62 2.57 -21.62 12.67
N LEU A 63 1.64 -22.08 11.82
CA LEU A 63 0.22 -21.70 11.81
C LEU A 63 -0.63 -22.85 11.25
N ILE A 64 -1.76 -23.15 11.87
CA ILE A 64 -2.78 -24.05 11.31
C ILE A 64 -3.84 -23.22 10.58
N PHE A 65 -4.03 -23.49 9.28
CA PHE A 65 -5.17 -22.98 8.54
C PHE A 65 -6.36 -23.91 8.81
N ASN A 66 -7.21 -23.54 9.77
CA ASN A 66 -8.29 -24.39 10.25
C ASN A 66 -9.50 -24.38 9.30
N LEU A 67 -9.86 -25.57 8.83
CA LEU A 67 -11.07 -25.88 8.08
C LEU A 67 -11.78 -27.12 8.64
N ALA A 68 -11.40 -27.54 9.86
CA ALA A 68 -11.95 -28.72 10.48
C ALA A 68 -13.22 -28.36 11.27
N GLU A 69 -14.33 -29.00 10.89
CA GLU A 69 -15.64 -28.83 11.53
C GLU A 69 -15.94 -29.93 12.56
N GLY A 70 -15.20 -31.05 12.52
CA GLY A 70 -15.49 -32.23 13.34
C GLY A 70 -16.71 -33.00 12.86
N THR A 71 -16.86 -34.24 13.34
CA THR A 71 -17.88 -35.17 12.83
C THR A 71 -18.84 -35.70 13.90
N ILE A 72 -18.56 -35.47 15.19
CA ILE A 72 -19.31 -36.08 16.30
C ILE A 72 -19.62 -35.04 17.39
N GLY A 73 -20.87 -35.01 17.83
CA GLY A 73 -21.32 -34.22 18.99
C GLY A 73 -21.79 -32.81 18.65
N SER A 74 -22.49 -32.18 19.60
CA SER A 74 -23.06 -30.83 19.48
C SER A 74 -22.02 -29.70 19.59
N SER A 75 -20.78 -30.02 19.94
CA SER A 75 -19.64 -29.09 20.02
C SER A 75 -18.54 -29.45 19.02
N ARG A 76 -18.87 -30.17 17.93
CA ARG A 76 -17.91 -30.75 17.00
C ARG A 76 -16.90 -29.74 16.43
N GLU A 77 -17.36 -28.53 16.08
CA GLU A 77 -16.51 -27.48 15.51
C GLU A 77 -15.49 -26.94 16.52
N ALA A 78 -15.74 -27.07 17.82
CA ALA A 78 -14.86 -26.59 18.87
C ALA A 78 -13.70 -27.54 19.19
N PHE A 79 -13.80 -28.82 18.81
CA PHE A 79 -12.87 -29.86 19.25
C PHE A 79 -11.42 -29.59 18.81
N TYR A 80 -11.19 -29.38 17.51
CA TYR A 80 -9.83 -29.17 17.01
C TYR A 80 -9.23 -27.81 17.40
N PRO A 81 -9.97 -26.69 17.35
CA PRO A 81 -9.49 -25.42 17.91
C PRO A 81 -9.08 -25.55 19.37
N GLY A 82 -9.85 -26.28 20.20
CA GLY A 82 -9.47 -26.54 21.59
C GLY A 82 -8.19 -27.37 21.71
N LEU A 83 -7.97 -28.32 20.79
CA LEU A 83 -6.73 -29.06 20.70
C LEU A 83 -5.55 -28.15 20.33
N TYR A 84 -5.71 -27.28 19.33
CA TYR A 84 -4.66 -26.34 18.91
C TYR A 84 -4.28 -25.37 20.03
N GLU A 85 -5.27 -24.85 20.77
CA GLU A 85 -5.07 -23.99 21.94
C GLU A 85 -4.27 -24.71 23.03
N GLN A 86 -4.63 -25.96 23.34
CA GLN A 86 -3.93 -26.77 24.34
C GLN A 86 -2.49 -27.11 23.92
N MET A 87 -2.24 -27.24 22.62
CA MET A 87 -0.90 -27.48 22.07
C MET A 87 -0.06 -26.19 21.96
N GLY A 88 -0.67 -25.01 22.14
CA GLY A 88 -0.01 -23.73 21.92
C GLY A 88 0.31 -23.43 20.45
N ILE A 89 -0.42 -24.05 19.51
CA ILE A 89 -0.21 -23.85 18.08
C ILE A 89 -1.14 -22.74 17.58
N PRO A 90 -0.61 -21.67 16.95
CA PRO A 90 -1.44 -20.65 16.31
C PRO A 90 -2.35 -21.21 15.22
N PHE A 91 -3.57 -20.68 15.06
CA PHE A 91 -4.50 -21.12 14.01
C PHE A 91 -5.41 -20.01 13.49
N THR A 92 -5.94 -20.15 12.28
CA THR A 92 -6.90 -19.20 11.69
C THR A 92 -8.34 -19.45 12.18
N GLY A 93 -9.13 -18.37 12.28
CA GLY A 93 -10.56 -18.47 12.56
C GLY A 93 -10.90 -18.58 14.06
N GLY A 94 -12.17 -18.85 14.35
CA GLY A 94 -12.72 -18.83 15.71
C GLY A 94 -12.09 -19.86 16.66
N ASN A 95 -11.97 -19.50 17.93
CA ASN A 95 -11.53 -20.43 18.97
C ASN A 95 -12.64 -21.42 19.39
N ALA A 96 -12.31 -22.37 20.26
CA ALA A 96 -13.25 -23.40 20.71
C ALA A 96 -14.54 -22.79 21.32
N SER A 97 -14.39 -21.74 22.13
CA SER A 97 -15.52 -21.04 22.76
C SER A 97 -16.46 -20.42 21.74
N LEU A 98 -15.92 -19.69 20.75
CA LEU A 98 -16.73 -19.07 19.69
C LEU A 98 -17.43 -20.12 18.84
N LEU A 99 -16.73 -21.17 18.42
CA LEU A 99 -17.29 -22.20 17.55
C LEU A 99 -18.37 -23.02 18.25
N HIS A 100 -18.18 -23.37 19.52
CA HIS A 100 -19.24 -24.03 20.29
C HIS A 100 -20.46 -23.11 20.48
N LEU A 101 -20.22 -21.86 20.89
CA LEU A 101 -21.29 -20.88 21.09
C LEU A 101 -22.10 -20.67 19.82
N ASN A 102 -21.43 -20.59 18.67
CA ASN A 102 -22.05 -20.28 17.40
C ASN A 102 -22.84 -21.47 16.82
N LEU A 103 -22.33 -22.68 16.99
CA LEU A 103 -23.02 -23.89 16.54
C LEU A 103 -24.36 -24.06 17.29
N ASP A 104 -24.46 -23.65 18.55
CA ASP A 104 -25.73 -23.56 19.28
C ASP A 104 -26.48 -22.25 18.93
N LYS A 105 -27.40 -22.34 17.95
CA LYS A 105 -28.15 -21.17 17.46
C LYS A 105 -28.96 -20.49 18.55
N HIS A 106 -29.57 -21.24 19.47
CA HIS A 106 -30.35 -20.64 20.55
C HIS A 106 -29.45 -19.85 21.51
N LEU A 107 -28.29 -20.41 21.87
CA LEU A 107 -27.35 -19.77 22.77
C LEU A 107 -26.73 -18.52 22.13
N ALA A 108 -26.26 -18.60 20.88
CA ALA A 108 -25.73 -17.45 20.14
C ALA A 108 -26.74 -16.29 20.09
N LYS A 109 -27.99 -16.59 19.76
CA LYS A 109 -29.07 -15.58 19.71
C LYS A 109 -29.38 -15.01 21.09
N THR A 110 -29.39 -15.82 22.14
CA THR A 110 -29.62 -15.36 23.51
C THR A 110 -28.53 -14.37 23.93
N VAL A 111 -27.26 -14.68 23.66
CA VAL A 111 -26.13 -13.78 23.95
C VAL A 111 -26.27 -12.46 23.19
N LEU A 112 -26.52 -12.52 21.88
CA LEU A 112 -26.64 -11.32 21.04
C LEU A 112 -27.86 -10.46 21.41
N ALA A 113 -29.00 -11.09 21.67
CA ALA A 113 -30.22 -10.40 22.13
C ALA A 113 -30.00 -9.68 23.46
N SER A 114 -29.28 -10.28 24.41
CA SER A 114 -28.94 -9.66 25.70
C SER A 114 -28.09 -8.39 25.56
N ARG A 115 -27.42 -8.23 24.42
CA ARG A 115 -26.59 -7.07 24.06
C ARG A 115 -27.30 -6.10 23.11
N GLY A 116 -28.60 -6.28 22.87
CA GLY A 116 -29.42 -5.37 22.08
C GLY A 116 -29.42 -5.65 20.57
N VAL A 117 -28.80 -6.74 20.11
CA VAL A 117 -28.90 -7.17 18.70
C VAL A 117 -30.29 -7.72 18.45
N LYS A 118 -30.91 -7.30 17.35
CA LYS A 118 -32.23 -7.80 16.96
C LYS A 118 -32.11 -9.21 16.40
N VAL A 119 -32.77 -10.16 17.08
CA VAL A 119 -32.93 -11.56 16.66
C VAL A 119 -34.43 -11.88 16.55
N PRO A 120 -34.84 -12.88 15.75
CA PRO A 120 -36.20 -13.39 15.77
C PRO A 120 -36.57 -13.90 17.17
N GLN A 121 -37.80 -13.60 17.63
CA GLN A 121 -38.27 -14.12 18.91
C GLN A 121 -38.50 -15.63 18.78
N GLY A 122 -38.02 -16.41 19.75
CA GLY A 122 -38.12 -17.86 19.67
C GLY A 122 -37.69 -18.59 20.94
N VAL A 123 -37.88 -19.90 20.94
CA VAL A 123 -37.59 -20.81 22.04
C VAL A 123 -36.86 -22.05 21.55
N LEU A 124 -36.06 -22.65 22.45
CA LEU A 124 -35.49 -23.98 22.24
C LEU A 124 -36.43 -25.05 22.78
N ILE A 125 -36.74 -26.03 21.94
CA ILE A 125 -37.55 -27.21 22.28
C ILE A 125 -36.63 -28.43 22.32
N THR A 126 -36.50 -29.01 23.51
CA THR A 126 -35.77 -30.27 23.76
C THR A 126 -36.69 -31.40 24.21
N ASP A 127 -37.96 -31.09 24.48
CA ASP A 127 -38.97 -32.01 24.99
C ASP A 127 -40.28 -31.81 24.21
N LYS A 128 -40.91 -32.93 23.81
CA LYS A 128 -42.16 -32.95 23.04
C LYS A 128 -43.35 -32.41 23.83
N GLU A 129 -43.27 -32.45 25.16
CA GLU A 129 -44.35 -32.01 26.06
C GLU A 129 -44.32 -30.49 26.31
N ARG A 130 -43.29 -29.79 25.81
CA ARG A 130 -43.13 -28.35 26.03
C ARG A 130 -44.14 -27.55 25.19
N ILE A 131 -44.99 -26.80 25.89
CA ILE A 131 -45.97 -25.89 25.28
C ILE A 131 -45.24 -24.66 24.69
N LEU A 132 -45.59 -24.30 23.46
CA LEU A 132 -45.07 -23.08 22.82
C LEU A 132 -45.64 -21.84 23.52
N PRO A 133 -44.84 -20.78 23.73
CA PRO A 133 -45.34 -19.54 24.32
C PRO A 133 -46.45 -18.89 23.47
N ASP A 134 -47.50 -18.37 24.14
CA ASP A 134 -48.63 -17.70 23.49
C ASP A 134 -48.24 -16.38 22.77
N ASN A 135 -47.04 -15.86 23.03
CA ASN A 135 -46.57 -14.58 22.50
C ASN A 135 -45.70 -14.72 21.23
N LEU A 136 -45.66 -15.89 20.59
CA LEU A 136 -45.01 -16.08 19.29
C LEU A 136 -46.00 -15.82 18.15
N ASN A 137 -45.61 -14.96 17.20
CA ASN A 137 -46.45 -14.62 16.05
C ASN A 137 -46.16 -15.53 14.85
N TYR A 138 -47.21 -16.16 14.32
CA TYR A 138 -47.12 -16.97 13.11
C TYR A 138 -46.99 -16.08 11.85
N PRO A 139 -46.28 -16.53 10.80
CA PRO A 139 -45.66 -17.85 10.65
C PRO A 139 -44.37 -18.04 11.49
N LEU A 140 -44.13 -19.27 11.93
CA LEU A 140 -42.91 -19.67 12.65
C LEU A 140 -42.01 -20.50 11.74
N ILE A 141 -40.70 -20.49 11.99
CA ILE A 141 -39.71 -21.39 11.38
C ILE A 141 -39.13 -22.33 12.44
N ILE A 142 -39.11 -23.62 12.13
CA ILE A 142 -38.59 -24.69 12.99
C ILE A 142 -37.31 -25.23 12.36
N LYS A 143 -36.19 -25.14 13.08
CA LYS A 143 -34.86 -25.55 12.59
C LYS A 143 -34.05 -26.30 13.66
N PRO A 144 -33.17 -27.24 13.27
CA PRO A 144 -32.25 -27.88 14.21
C PRO A 144 -31.33 -26.87 14.90
N ASN A 145 -31.10 -27.05 16.21
CA ASN A 145 -30.29 -26.12 17.00
C ASN A 145 -28.82 -26.14 16.58
N SER A 146 -28.22 -27.33 16.43
CA SER A 146 -26.76 -27.52 16.31
C SER A 146 -26.26 -28.02 14.94
N GLU A 147 -27.00 -27.74 13.86
CA GLU A 147 -26.63 -28.13 12.49
C GLU A 147 -26.32 -26.91 11.60
N GLY A 148 -25.39 -27.01 10.65
CA GLY A 148 -25.13 -25.97 9.66
C GLY A 148 -25.76 -26.28 8.31
N SER A 149 -25.33 -25.55 7.26
CA SER A 149 -25.62 -25.85 5.84
C SER A 149 -27.10 -26.11 5.47
N SER A 150 -28.05 -25.51 6.21
CA SER A 150 -29.51 -25.72 6.04
C SER A 150 -29.99 -27.17 6.25
N LYS A 151 -29.23 -28.03 6.94
CA LYS A 151 -29.68 -29.39 7.29
C LYS A 151 -31.02 -29.34 8.03
N GLY A 152 -31.97 -30.17 7.61
CA GLY A 152 -33.34 -30.18 8.15
C GLY A 152 -34.20 -28.93 7.86
N ILE A 153 -33.77 -28.03 6.96
CA ILE A 153 -34.55 -26.86 6.53
C ILE A 153 -35.12 -27.08 5.12
N SER A 154 -36.44 -27.03 5.03
CA SER A 154 -37.24 -27.16 3.80
C SER A 154 -38.47 -26.24 3.88
N GLN A 155 -39.29 -26.18 2.83
CA GLN A 155 -40.48 -25.30 2.81
C GLN A 155 -41.49 -25.60 3.94
N ASP A 156 -41.56 -26.86 4.40
CA ASP A 156 -42.38 -27.31 5.53
C ASP A 156 -41.73 -27.01 6.90
N SER A 157 -40.53 -26.42 6.93
CA SER A 157 -39.96 -25.85 8.16
C SER A 157 -40.64 -24.53 8.56
N VAL A 158 -41.38 -23.88 7.66
CA VAL A 158 -42.23 -22.73 8.01
C VAL A 158 -43.66 -23.18 8.21
N VAL A 159 -44.21 -22.90 9.38
CA VAL A 159 -45.53 -23.33 9.85
C VAL A 159 -46.40 -22.12 10.13
N GLU A 160 -47.69 -22.20 9.78
CA GLU A 160 -48.66 -21.10 9.93
C GLU A 160 -49.63 -21.33 11.09
N THR A 161 -49.70 -22.56 11.63
CA THR A 161 -50.62 -22.89 12.73
C THR A 161 -49.93 -23.69 13.85
N PRO A 162 -50.46 -23.66 15.09
CA PRO A 162 -49.97 -24.48 16.19
C PRO A 162 -49.94 -25.99 15.91
N GLU A 163 -50.93 -26.50 15.18
CA GLU A 163 -51.02 -27.92 14.84
C GLU A 163 -49.87 -28.34 13.90
N GLN A 164 -49.57 -27.49 12.90
CA GLN A 164 -48.44 -27.70 12.00
C GLN A 164 -47.10 -27.64 12.75
N ALA A 165 -46.97 -26.72 13.71
CA ALA A 165 -45.77 -26.60 14.53
C ALA A 165 -45.53 -27.88 15.35
N LEU A 166 -46.58 -28.40 16.01
CA LEU A 166 -46.51 -29.63 16.81
C LEU A 166 -46.12 -30.85 15.97
N ASP A 167 -46.72 -31.02 14.79
CA ASP A 167 -46.41 -32.12 13.87
C ASP A 167 -44.93 -32.07 13.42
N ARG A 168 -44.44 -30.89 13.03
CA ARG A 168 -43.05 -30.71 12.61
C ARG A 168 -42.06 -30.95 13.74
N ILE A 169 -42.33 -30.44 14.95
CA ILE A 169 -41.52 -30.69 16.15
C ILE A 169 -41.41 -32.19 16.42
N ASN A 170 -42.54 -32.92 16.40
CA ASN A 170 -42.57 -34.35 16.68
C ASN A 170 -41.74 -35.17 15.69
N LYS A 171 -41.77 -34.79 14.40
CA LYS A 171 -40.97 -35.42 13.34
C LYS A 171 -39.48 -35.18 13.53
N LEU A 172 -39.09 -33.92 13.71
CA LEU A 172 -37.67 -33.52 13.72
C LEU A 172 -36.95 -33.81 15.04
N LEU A 173 -37.62 -33.70 16.19
CA LEU A 173 -36.96 -33.79 17.49
C LEU A 173 -36.36 -35.19 17.75
N SER A 174 -36.92 -36.23 17.14
CA SER A 174 -36.35 -37.58 17.18
C SER A 174 -35.05 -37.74 16.39
N HIS A 175 -34.85 -36.91 15.36
CA HIS A 175 -33.67 -36.93 14.49
C HIS A 175 -32.58 -35.95 14.96
N TYR A 176 -32.95 -34.88 15.67
CA TYR A 176 -32.04 -33.84 16.16
C TYR A 176 -32.07 -33.73 17.69
N PRO A 177 -31.29 -34.56 18.41
CA PRO A 177 -31.32 -34.64 19.87
C PRO A 177 -30.80 -33.39 20.58
N ALA A 178 -30.08 -32.51 19.87
CA ALA A 178 -29.63 -31.21 20.38
C ALA A 178 -30.78 -30.17 20.51
N GLY A 179 -32.00 -30.54 20.08
CA GLY A 179 -33.19 -29.71 20.15
C GLY A 179 -33.46 -28.92 18.87
N LEU A 180 -34.63 -28.29 18.85
CA LEU A 180 -35.14 -27.48 17.76
C LEU A 180 -35.34 -26.04 18.20
N VAL A 181 -34.88 -25.10 17.39
CA VAL A 181 -35.20 -23.67 17.56
C VAL A 181 -36.51 -23.40 16.83
N VAL A 182 -37.50 -22.92 17.57
CA VAL A 182 -38.80 -22.48 17.05
C VAL A 182 -38.86 -20.97 17.20
N GLU A 183 -38.85 -20.25 16.08
CA GLU A 183 -38.76 -18.79 16.07
C GLU A 183 -39.71 -18.15 15.05
N GLU A 184 -40.03 -16.88 15.24
CA GLU A 184 -40.82 -16.10 14.29
C GLU A 184 -40.12 -16.04 12.93
N PHE A 185 -40.86 -16.31 11.85
CA PHE A 185 -40.30 -16.23 10.51
C PHE A 185 -40.20 -14.78 10.05
N ILE A 186 -38.96 -14.29 9.90
CA ILE A 186 -38.70 -12.96 9.37
C ILE A 186 -38.74 -12.99 7.84
N GLY A 187 -39.85 -12.50 7.28
CA GLY A 187 -40.00 -12.27 5.84
C GLY A 187 -39.07 -11.17 5.31
N GLY A 188 -38.99 -11.02 4.00
CA GLY A 188 -38.16 -10.02 3.33
C GLY A 188 -36.93 -10.60 2.64
N ARG A 189 -35.82 -9.85 2.68
CA ARG A 189 -34.60 -10.12 1.88
C ARG A 189 -33.58 -10.90 2.70
N GLU A 190 -32.86 -11.81 2.06
CA GLU A 190 -31.80 -12.62 2.67
C GLU A 190 -30.43 -12.04 2.29
N LEU A 191 -29.71 -11.55 3.30
CA LEU A 191 -28.44 -10.86 3.14
C LEU A 191 -27.34 -11.60 3.89
N SER A 192 -26.14 -11.63 3.32
CA SER A 192 -24.91 -12.06 3.97
C SER A 192 -23.92 -10.90 3.98
N VAL A 193 -23.27 -10.69 5.12
CA VAL A 193 -22.21 -9.68 5.29
C VAL A 193 -20.91 -10.38 5.66
N PRO A 194 -20.00 -10.58 4.68
CA PRO A 194 -18.71 -11.19 4.95
C PRO A 194 -17.73 -10.23 5.62
N PHE A 195 -16.81 -10.81 6.38
CA PHE A 195 -15.81 -10.11 7.18
C PHE A 195 -14.44 -10.76 7.00
N ILE A 196 -13.41 -9.92 6.88
CA ILE A 196 -12.01 -10.32 6.93
C ILE A 196 -11.25 -9.24 7.74
N GLU A 197 -10.66 -9.61 8.87
CA GLU A 197 -10.05 -8.67 9.83
C GLU A 197 -8.93 -7.82 9.20
N SER A 198 -8.13 -8.41 8.30
CA SER A 198 -7.05 -7.69 7.59
C SER A 198 -7.48 -6.91 6.35
N PHE A 199 -8.77 -6.92 5.99
CA PHE A 199 -9.28 -6.13 4.87
C PHE A 199 -9.58 -4.67 5.32
N PRO A 200 -9.31 -3.64 4.48
CA PRO A 200 -9.64 -2.25 4.83
C PRO A 200 -11.12 -2.06 5.15
N GLY A 201 -11.43 -1.59 6.35
CA GLY A 201 -12.82 -1.44 6.84
C GLY A 201 -13.47 -2.75 7.31
N LYS A 202 -12.75 -3.88 7.28
CA LYS A 202 -13.07 -5.23 7.76
C LYS A 202 -14.25 -5.95 7.10
N LEU A 203 -15.34 -5.24 6.80
CA LEU A 203 -16.51 -5.78 6.12
C LEU A 203 -16.37 -5.66 4.59
N LEU A 204 -16.78 -6.71 3.90
CA LEU A 204 -16.91 -6.73 2.45
C LEU A 204 -18.30 -6.24 2.02
N ASP A 205 -18.56 -6.22 0.71
CA ASP A 205 -19.87 -5.85 0.18
C ASP A 205 -20.96 -6.80 0.68
N ILE A 206 -22.13 -6.22 0.97
CA ILE A 206 -23.33 -6.98 1.32
C ILE A 206 -23.74 -7.82 0.11
N VAL A 207 -23.93 -9.11 0.33
CA VAL A 207 -24.37 -10.07 -0.67
C VAL A 207 -25.84 -10.36 -0.43
N GLU A 208 -26.66 -10.29 -1.47
CA GLU A 208 -28.06 -10.68 -1.41
C GLU A 208 -28.28 -11.98 -2.15
N HIS A 209 -29.00 -12.90 -1.51
CA HIS A 209 -29.49 -14.12 -2.13
C HIS A 209 -30.96 -13.94 -2.52
N THR A 210 -31.25 -14.09 -3.82
CA THR A 210 -32.60 -14.04 -4.38
C THR A 210 -32.96 -15.39 -4.98
N PHE A 211 -34.24 -15.75 -4.89
CA PHE A 211 -34.71 -17.09 -5.24
C PHE A 211 -35.88 -16.99 -6.22
N ASP A 212 -35.78 -17.68 -7.36
CA ASP A 212 -36.86 -17.77 -8.35
C ASP A 212 -37.90 -18.81 -7.88
N LEU A 213 -38.81 -18.39 -7.00
CA LEU A 213 -39.84 -19.25 -6.40
C LEU A 213 -40.74 -19.95 -7.44
N GLY A 214 -40.85 -19.39 -8.66
CA GLY A 214 -41.59 -20.01 -9.77
C GLY A 214 -40.92 -21.25 -10.35
N LYS A 215 -39.60 -21.42 -10.16
CA LYS A 215 -38.83 -22.60 -10.59
C LYS A 215 -38.63 -23.64 -9.50
N VAL A 216 -38.59 -23.22 -8.23
CA VAL A 216 -38.28 -24.12 -7.10
C VAL A 216 -39.53 -24.65 -6.39
N GLY A 217 -40.71 -24.08 -6.66
CA GLY A 217 -41.97 -24.56 -6.10
C GLY A 217 -42.05 -24.39 -4.58
N GLY A 218 -42.18 -23.15 -4.10
CA GLY A 218 -42.23 -22.84 -2.67
C GLY A 218 -43.00 -21.54 -2.36
N LYS A 219 -43.58 -21.46 -1.16
CA LYS A 219 -44.35 -20.29 -0.68
C LYS A 219 -43.44 -19.27 0.01
N TYR A 220 -42.35 -19.71 0.61
CA TYR A 220 -41.48 -18.87 1.43
C TYR A 220 -40.10 -18.72 0.82
N ASN A 221 -39.59 -17.49 0.88
CA ASN A 221 -38.23 -17.16 0.47
C ASN A 221 -37.25 -17.73 1.51
N ILE A 222 -36.73 -18.94 1.34
CA ILE A 222 -35.80 -19.63 2.27
C ILE A 222 -34.72 -20.33 1.46
N TYR A 223 -33.46 -20.19 1.89
CA TYR A 223 -32.36 -20.96 1.33
C TYR A 223 -32.32 -22.39 1.89
N ASP A 224 -33.10 -23.29 1.31
CA ASP A 224 -33.19 -24.69 1.73
C ASP A 224 -31.92 -25.51 1.41
N TYR A 225 -31.90 -26.74 1.93
CA TYR A 225 -30.78 -27.68 1.76
C TYR A 225 -30.47 -27.98 0.28
N ASP A 226 -31.50 -28.25 -0.53
CA ASP A 226 -31.34 -28.64 -1.93
C ASP A 226 -30.78 -27.50 -2.78
N MET A 227 -31.16 -26.25 -2.49
CA MET A 227 -30.59 -25.08 -3.15
C MET A 227 -29.10 -24.87 -2.80
N LYS A 228 -28.65 -25.28 -1.60
CA LYS A 228 -27.25 -25.12 -1.14
C LYS A 228 -26.29 -26.19 -1.64
N GLN A 229 -26.77 -27.41 -1.89
CA GLN A 229 -25.91 -28.54 -2.29
C GLN A 229 -25.61 -28.63 -3.79
N GLY A 230 -26.18 -27.75 -4.61
CA GLY A 230 -26.00 -27.74 -6.07
C GLY A 230 -27.08 -28.53 -6.81
N GLY A 231 -27.03 -28.55 -8.16
CA GLY A 231 -28.01 -29.24 -9.00
C GLY A 231 -29.02 -28.31 -9.69
N GLU A 232 -30.20 -28.83 -10.04
CA GLU A 232 -31.21 -28.06 -10.79
C GLU A 232 -31.86 -26.95 -9.95
N ALA A 233 -32.06 -27.18 -8.65
CA ALA A 233 -32.58 -26.20 -7.69
C ALA A 233 -31.61 -25.02 -7.46
N ALA A 234 -30.29 -25.25 -7.50
CA ALA A 234 -29.29 -24.19 -7.36
C ALA A 234 -29.34 -23.16 -8.52
N LYS A 235 -29.87 -23.54 -9.69
CA LYS A 235 -30.08 -22.61 -10.83
C LYS A 235 -31.16 -21.56 -10.57
N ALA A 236 -31.97 -21.74 -9.52
CA ALA A 236 -32.97 -20.78 -9.11
C ALA A 236 -32.44 -19.73 -8.13
N VAL A 237 -31.21 -19.88 -7.64
CA VAL A 237 -30.54 -18.90 -6.76
C VAL A 237 -29.80 -17.87 -7.60
N SER A 238 -30.13 -16.60 -7.44
CA SER A 238 -29.40 -15.47 -8.02
C SER A 238 -28.71 -14.67 -6.91
N VAL A 239 -27.40 -14.47 -7.07
CA VAL A 239 -26.57 -13.72 -6.11
C VAL A 239 -26.36 -12.31 -6.62
N ILE A 240 -26.72 -11.31 -5.82
CA ILE A 240 -26.56 -9.89 -6.14
C ILE A 240 -25.52 -9.30 -5.20
N CYS A 241 -24.42 -8.78 -5.75
CA CYS A 241 -23.36 -8.14 -5.00
C CYS A 241 -22.80 -6.93 -5.77
N PRO A 242 -22.75 -5.72 -5.19
CA PRO A 242 -23.35 -5.34 -3.91
C PRO A 242 -24.89 -5.45 -3.92
N ALA A 243 -25.49 -5.75 -2.76
CA ALA A 243 -26.95 -5.81 -2.59
C ALA A 243 -27.63 -4.48 -2.94
N ARG A 244 -28.80 -4.52 -3.57
CA ARG A 244 -29.54 -3.33 -4.02
C ARG A 244 -30.50 -2.83 -2.95
N ILE A 245 -29.98 -2.28 -1.85
CA ILE A 245 -30.75 -1.75 -0.71
C ILE A 245 -30.60 -0.22 -0.61
N SER A 246 -31.51 0.45 0.09
CA SER A 246 -31.39 1.88 0.35
C SER A 246 -30.24 2.19 1.30
N SER A 247 -29.69 3.41 1.26
CA SER A 247 -28.57 3.81 2.12
C SER A 247 -28.88 3.74 3.63
N ASN A 248 -30.16 3.82 4.02
CA ASN A 248 -30.56 3.67 5.42
C ASN A 248 -30.57 2.20 5.86
N GLU A 249 -31.10 1.31 5.01
CA GLU A 249 -31.05 -0.14 5.24
C GLU A 249 -29.61 -0.65 5.28
N GLU A 250 -28.77 -0.18 4.35
CA GLU A 250 -27.35 -0.52 4.30
C GLU A 250 -26.63 -0.15 5.61
N LYS A 251 -26.84 1.07 6.11
CA LYS A 251 -26.28 1.51 7.40
C LYS A 251 -26.76 0.63 8.55
N ALA A 252 -28.04 0.25 8.57
CA ALA A 252 -28.60 -0.60 9.61
C ALA A 252 -28.02 -2.02 9.57
N VAL A 253 -27.88 -2.60 8.37
CA VAL A 253 -27.30 -3.93 8.13
C VAL A 253 -25.82 -3.96 8.51
N ILE A 254 -25.04 -2.97 8.06
CA ILE A 254 -23.62 -2.85 8.41
C ILE A 254 -23.45 -2.69 9.92
N LYS A 255 -24.27 -1.85 10.56
CA LYS A 255 -24.22 -1.66 12.01
C LYS A 255 -24.48 -2.98 12.74
N LEU A 256 -25.56 -3.69 12.39
CA LEU A 256 -25.88 -4.98 13.00
C LEU A 256 -24.75 -6.00 12.81
N ALA A 257 -24.18 -6.09 11.60
CA ALA A 257 -23.07 -7.00 11.33
C ALA A 257 -21.82 -6.67 12.17
N ARG A 258 -21.45 -5.39 12.27
CA ARG A 258 -20.33 -4.95 13.14
C ARG A 258 -20.58 -5.30 14.60
N ASP A 259 -21.76 -4.95 15.12
CA ASP A 259 -22.14 -5.26 16.49
C ASP A 259 -22.01 -6.77 16.77
N VAL A 260 -22.46 -7.62 15.84
CA VAL A 260 -22.33 -9.09 15.95
C VAL A 260 -20.87 -9.54 15.96
N PHE A 261 -20.03 -9.11 15.01
CA PHE A 261 -18.62 -9.51 14.97
C PHE A 261 -17.85 -9.06 16.20
N ASP A 262 -18.15 -7.85 16.71
CA ASP A 262 -17.51 -7.29 17.91
C ASP A 262 -17.96 -8.02 19.19
N ILE A 263 -19.28 -8.24 19.38
CA ILE A 263 -19.82 -8.94 20.56
C ILE A 263 -19.31 -10.38 20.63
N MET A 264 -19.28 -11.07 19.47
CA MET A 264 -18.84 -12.46 19.39
C MET A 264 -17.31 -12.59 19.33
N SER A 265 -16.58 -11.48 19.24
CA SER A 265 -15.11 -11.45 19.13
C SER A 265 -14.60 -12.36 18.02
N CYS A 266 -15.24 -12.33 16.83
CA CYS A 266 -14.91 -13.20 15.72
C CYS A 266 -13.56 -12.80 15.09
N PRO A 267 -12.53 -13.66 15.12
CA PRO A 267 -11.23 -13.34 14.57
C PRO A 267 -11.14 -13.69 13.08
N ASP A 268 -10.21 -13.02 12.39
CA ASP A 268 -9.69 -13.34 11.06
C ASP A 268 -10.68 -13.29 9.88
N VAL A 269 -11.74 -14.10 9.91
CA VAL A 269 -12.71 -14.27 8.83
C VAL A 269 -14.06 -14.72 9.39
N GLY A 270 -15.14 -14.27 8.77
CA GLY A 270 -16.48 -14.70 9.14
C GLY A 270 -17.55 -14.18 8.19
N ARG A 271 -18.80 -14.58 8.41
CA ARG A 271 -19.97 -14.10 7.69
C ARG A 271 -21.15 -13.99 8.64
N VAL A 272 -21.88 -12.87 8.60
CA VAL A 272 -23.16 -12.76 9.30
C VAL A 272 -24.30 -12.83 8.30
N ASP A 273 -25.25 -13.72 8.55
CA ASP A 273 -26.48 -13.87 7.78
C ASP A 273 -27.62 -13.10 8.46
N ILE A 274 -28.33 -12.30 7.67
CA ILE A 274 -29.28 -11.28 8.11
C ILE A 274 -30.54 -11.38 7.27
N ARG A 275 -31.71 -11.32 7.93
CA ARG A 275 -32.98 -11.05 7.25
C ARG A 275 -33.32 -9.57 7.36
N LEU A 276 -33.48 -8.91 6.22
CA LEU A 276 -33.98 -7.54 6.15
C LEU A 276 -35.48 -7.57 5.95
N HIS A 277 -36.22 -7.24 7.01
CA HIS A 277 -37.69 -7.23 6.99
C HIS A 277 -38.22 -6.12 6.06
N THR A 278 -39.46 -6.25 5.57
CA THR A 278 -40.08 -5.32 4.62
C THR A 278 -40.25 -3.88 5.15
N ASN A 279 -40.16 -3.68 6.46
CA ASN A 279 -40.13 -2.36 7.10
C ASN A 279 -38.72 -1.76 7.22
N GLY A 280 -37.69 -2.41 6.65
CA GLY A 280 -36.29 -1.97 6.68
C GLY A 280 -35.51 -2.36 7.94
N GLN A 281 -36.09 -3.15 8.87
CA GLN A 281 -35.40 -3.60 10.07
C GLN A 281 -34.58 -4.88 9.79
N PRO A 282 -33.25 -4.88 10.02
CA PRO A 282 -32.44 -6.10 9.94
C PRO A 282 -32.56 -6.94 11.22
N TYR A 283 -32.58 -8.25 11.04
CA TYR A 283 -32.57 -9.29 12.09
C TYR A 283 -31.40 -10.24 11.85
N PHE A 284 -30.62 -10.47 12.90
CA PHE A 284 -29.56 -11.48 12.91
C PHE A 284 -30.16 -12.89 12.81
N ILE A 285 -29.64 -13.68 11.88
CA ILE A 285 -30.04 -15.08 11.71
C ILE A 285 -28.97 -16.01 12.24
N GLU A 286 -27.73 -15.85 11.77
CA GLU A 286 -26.61 -16.73 12.06
C GLU A 286 -25.29 -16.01 11.83
N LEU A 287 -24.28 -16.33 12.65
CA LEU A 287 -22.88 -15.99 12.39
C LEU A 287 -22.23 -17.28 11.88
N ASN A 288 -21.32 -17.16 10.93
CA ASN A 288 -20.50 -18.27 10.46
C ASN A 288 -19.02 -17.87 10.57
N PRO A 289 -18.31 -18.33 11.61
CA PRO A 289 -16.88 -18.08 11.81
C PRO A 289 -15.97 -19.05 11.03
N LEU A 290 -16.53 -20.05 10.33
CA LEU A 290 -15.86 -20.92 9.36
C LEU A 290 -16.59 -20.84 8.00
N PRO A 291 -16.66 -19.66 7.37
CA PRO A 291 -17.44 -19.50 6.16
C PRO A 291 -16.85 -20.29 4.99
N SER A 292 -17.72 -20.84 4.15
CA SER A 292 -17.31 -21.58 2.95
C SER A 292 -16.39 -20.74 2.05
N LEU A 293 -15.29 -21.36 1.63
CA LEU A 293 -14.33 -20.82 0.67
C LEU A 293 -14.63 -21.25 -0.78
N HIS A 294 -15.81 -21.81 -1.06
CA HIS A 294 -16.21 -22.17 -2.42
C HIS A 294 -16.32 -20.91 -3.31
N PRO A 295 -15.96 -20.95 -4.61
CA PRO A 295 -15.96 -19.74 -5.45
C PRO A 295 -17.34 -19.07 -5.58
N ALA A 296 -18.41 -19.86 -5.46
CA ALA A 296 -19.79 -19.38 -5.48
C ALA A 296 -20.31 -18.92 -4.10
N ALA A 297 -19.51 -19.03 -3.03
CA ALA A 297 -19.93 -18.61 -1.69
C ALA A 297 -19.97 -17.07 -1.59
N SER A 298 -20.75 -16.57 -0.63
CA SER A 298 -20.93 -15.12 -0.42
C SER A 298 -19.63 -14.41 -0.03
N LEU A 299 -18.75 -15.04 0.76
CA LEU A 299 -17.42 -14.49 1.06
C LEU A 299 -16.60 -14.26 -0.22
N MET A 300 -16.53 -15.25 -1.10
CA MET A 300 -15.77 -15.16 -2.35
C MET A 300 -16.41 -14.18 -3.34
N THR A 301 -17.73 -14.14 -3.40
CA THR A 301 -18.47 -13.20 -4.26
C THR A 301 -18.22 -11.75 -3.84
N ALA A 302 -18.29 -11.45 -2.54
CA ALA A 302 -18.00 -10.11 -2.00
C ALA A 302 -16.52 -9.73 -2.09
N ALA A 303 -15.62 -10.71 -2.01
CA ALA A 303 -14.20 -10.46 -2.24
C ALA A 303 -13.94 -10.05 -3.70
N LYS A 304 -14.57 -10.75 -4.65
CA LYS A 304 -14.44 -10.47 -6.08
C LYS A 304 -15.01 -9.10 -6.47
N SER A 305 -16.12 -8.66 -5.88
CA SER A 305 -16.67 -7.31 -6.12
C SER A 305 -15.71 -6.20 -5.68
N ARG A 306 -14.81 -6.49 -4.74
CA ARG A 306 -13.71 -5.62 -4.26
C ARG A 306 -12.38 -5.85 -5.00
N GLY A 307 -12.38 -6.60 -6.10
CA GLY A 307 -11.18 -6.86 -6.91
C GLY A 307 -10.18 -7.82 -6.28
N LEU A 308 -10.60 -8.62 -5.29
CA LEU A 308 -9.74 -9.62 -4.66
C LEU A 308 -9.85 -10.96 -5.38
N GLU A 309 -8.70 -11.55 -5.70
CA GLU A 309 -8.63 -12.93 -6.20
C GLU A 309 -8.63 -13.94 -5.04
N PHE A 310 -8.87 -15.22 -5.34
CA PHE A 310 -8.90 -16.29 -4.32
C PHE A 310 -7.64 -16.33 -3.44
N ARG A 311 -6.48 -16.14 -4.07
CA ARG A 311 -5.18 -16.03 -3.39
C ARG A 311 -5.11 -14.84 -2.43
N ASP A 312 -5.73 -13.71 -2.76
CA ASP A 312 -5.75 -12.52 -1.88
C ASP A 312 -6.58 -12.75 -0.64
N VAL A 313 -7.72 -13.44 -0.78
CA VAL A 313 -8.54 -13.84 0.37
C VAL A 313 -7.72 -14.73 1.32
N MET A 314 -7.04 -15.76 0.80
CA MET A 314 -6.18 -16.62 1.63
C MET A 314 -5.09 -15.83 2.34
N ARG A 315 -4.43 -14.91 1.62
CA ARG A 315 -3.42 -14.01 2.16
C ARG A 315 -3.95 -13.14 3.30
N LEU A 316 -5.16 -12.59 3.17
CA LEU A 316 -5.75 -11.73 4.19
C LEU A 316 -6.15 -12.53 5.44
N ILE A 317 -6.67 -13.75 5.28
CA ILE A 317 -6.99 -14.64 6.41
C ILE A 317 -5.71 -15.00 7.18
N ILE A 318 -4.69 -15.48 6.48
CA ILE A 318 -3.38 -15.84 7.07
C ILE A 318 -2.75 -14.64 7.77
N ARG A 319 -2.79 -13.45 7.14
CA ARG A 319 -2.26 -12.21 7.72
C ARG A 319 -2.98 -11.81 9.01
N SER A 320 -4.29 -12.03 9.07
CA SER A 320 -5.09 -11.72 10.26
C SER A 320 -4.66 -12.58 11.44
N ALA A 321 -4.58 -13.90 11.23
CA ALA A 321 -4.14 -14.84 12.26
C ALA A 321 -2.69 -14.58 12.68
N ALA A 322 -1.80 -14.38 11.71
CA ALA A 322 -0.40 -14.10 12.02
C ALA A 322 -0.20 -12.80 12.79
N ARG A 323 -1.01 -11.76 12.54
CA ARG A 323 -1.02 -10.54 13.38
C ARG A 323 -1.53 -10.84 14.79
N ARG A 324 -2.61 -11.60 14.91
CA ARG A 324 -3.24 -11.98 16.19
C ARG A 324 -2.29 -12.77 17.10
N TYR A 325 -1.43 -13.61 16.53
CA TYR A 325 -0.43 -14.41 17.25
C TYR A 325 1.00 -13.85 17.17
N GLU A 326 1.18 -12.62 16.66
CA GLU A 326 2.49 -11.97 16.51
C GLU A 326 3.54 -12.80 15.74
N ILE A 327 3.08 -13.63 14.80
CA ILE A 327 3.96 -14.46 13.96
C ILE A 327 4.66 -13.56 12.94
N PRO A 328 6.00 -13.60 12.83
CA PRO A 328 6.72 -12.81 11.84
C PRO A 328 6.38 -13.26 10.41
N VAL A 329 5.46 -12.56 9.76
CA VAL A 329 5.13 -12.80 8.35
C VAL A 329 6.18 -12.13 7.47
N ARG A 330 7.03 -12.93 6.81
CA ARG A 330 7.79 -12.45 5.65
C ARG A 330 6.80 -12.08 4.57
N SER A 331 6.70 -10.79 4.22
CA SER A 331 5.81 -10.39 3.12
C SER A 331 6.34 -10.98 1.79
N ALA A 332 5.46 -11.31 0.83
CA ALA A 332 5.90 -11.66 -0.54
C ALA A 332 6.69 -10.51 -1.21
N LYS A 333 6.53 -9.27 -0.71
CA LYS A 333 7.38 -8.13 -1.06
C LYS A 333 8.79 -8.25 -0.47
N GLN A 334 8.98 -8.96 0.64
CA GLN A 334 10.27 -9.19 1.29
C GLN A 334 11.15 -10.18 0.52
N LEU A 335 10.54 -11.18 -0.15
CA LEU A 335 11.28 -12.12 -1.02
C LEU A 335 11.78 -11.45 -2.31
N LYS A 336 11.00 -10.53 -2.92
CA LYS A 336 11.52 -9.65 -3.99
C LYS A 336 12.47 -8.56 -3.45
N LYS A 337 12.26 -8.07 -2.22
CA LYS A 337 13.14 -7.08 -1.56
C LYS A 337 14.55 -7.65 -1.36
N GLU A 338 14.68 -8.93 -1.00
CA GLU A 338 15.99 -9.59 -0.80
C GLU A 338 16.73 -9.85 -2.13
N GLU A 339 16.04 -10.05 -3.26
CA GLU A 339 16.67 -10.14 -4.59
C GLU A 339 17.21 -8.80 -5.12
N TYR A 340 16.66 -7.67 -4.65
CA TYR A 340 16.96 -6.34 -5.21
C TYR A 340 17.65 -5.37 -4.24
N ILE A 341 17.72 -5.67 -2.94
CA ILE A 341 18.52 -4.90 -1.98
C ILE A 341 19.95 -5.45 -1.98
N SER A 342 20.75 -4.90 -2.87
CA SER A 342 22.21 -4.93 -2.78
C SER A 342 22.67 -3.81 -1.85
N GLU A 343 23.48 -4.12 -0.84
CA GLU A 343 24.20 -3.08 -0.06
C GLU A 343 25.28 -2.37 -0.88
N LEU A 344 25.67 -2.94 -2.04
CA LEU A 344 26.62 -2.32 -2.95
C LEU A 344 25.95 -1.19 -3.77
N PRO A 345 26.66 -0.07 -4.00
CA PRO A 345 26.18 0.99 -4.88
C PRO A 345 25.85 0.46 -6.27
N ARG A 346 24.69 0.85 -6.79
CA ARG A 346 24.31 0.52 -8.17
C ARG A 346 25.09 1.41 -9.16
N PRO A 347 25.46 0.88 -10.33
CA PRO A 347 26.22 1.64 -11.33
C PRO A 347 25.37 2.72 -12.00
N THR A 348 26.04 3.79 -12.42
CA THR A 348 25.54 4.84 -13.30
C THR A 348 25.28 4.32 -14.73
N ALA A 349 24.61 5.13 -15.56
CA ALA A 349 24.38 4.80 -16.96
C ALA A 349 25.69 4.55 -17.73
N ARG A 350 26.71 5.39 -17.50
CA ARG A 350 28.01 5.28 -18.19
C ARG A 350 28.84 4.08 -17.77
N GLU A 351 28.80 3.70 -16.50
CA GLU A 351 29.47 2.48 -16.01
C GLU A 351 28.90 1.21 -16.66
N LEU A 352 27.65 1.29 -17.16
CA LEU A 352 27.00 0.24 -17.94
C LEU A 352 27.12 0.43 -19.46
N GLY A 353 27.94 1.36 -19.92
CA GLY A 353 28.21 1.60 -21.34
C GLY A 353 27.19 2.48 -22.06
N ILE A 354 26.21 3.06 -21.36
CA ILE A 354 25.24 3.98 -21.95
C ILE A 354 25.82 5.39 -21.94
N THR A 355 26.06 5.95 -23.12
CA THR A 355 26.61 7.30 -23.28
C THR A 355 25.52 8.26 -23.69
N ILE A 356 25.17 9.21 -22.81
CA ILE A 356 24.19 10.27 -23.10
C ILE A 356 24.94 11.51 -23.59
N GLY A 357 24.56 12.00 -24.78
CA GLY A 357 25.18 13.18 -25.37
C GLY A 357 26.59 12.93 -25.90
N ARG A 358 27.30 14.01 -26.26
CA ARG A 358 28.56 13.97 -27.00
C ARG A 358 29.73 14.62 -26.26
N MET A 359 29.45 15.43 -25.23
CA MET A 359 30.48 16.13 -24.48
C MET A 359 31.09 15.20 -23.41
N PRO A 360 32.40 15.28 -23.13
CA PRO A 360 33.02 14.47 -22.09
C PRO A 360 32.57 14.94 -20.70
N PRO A 361 32.30 14.02 -19.76
CA PRO A 361 32.03 14.39 -18.37
C PRO A 361 33.30 14.82 -17.64
N GLY A 362 33.13 15.51 -16.51
CA GLY A 362 34.21 15.71 -15.55
C GLY A 362 34.61 14.41 -14.86
N VAL A 363 35.66 14.46 -14.05
CA VAL A 363 36.26 13.27 -13.41
C VAL A 363 35.25 12.51 -12.55
N GLN A 364 34.42 13.23 -11.81
CA GLN A 364 33.41 12.64 -10.93
C GLN A 364 32.09 12.39 -11.65
N ASN A 365 31.93 12.93 -12.86
CA ASN A 365 30.66 13.02 -13.57
C ASN A 365 29.54 13.52 -12.63
N ALA A 366 29.80 14.64 -11.94
CA ALA A 366 28.94 15.15 -10.88
C ALA A 366 28.99 16.68 -10.80
N ILE A 367 27.99 17.28 -10.15
CA ILE A 367 27.94 18.74 -9.93
C ILE A 367 29.19 19.28 -9.20
N THR A 368 29.84 18.42 -8.41
CA THR A 368 31.06 18.68 -7.66
C THR A 368 32.32 18.79 -8.53
N ASP A 369 32.26 18.44 -9.82
CA ASP A 369 33.33 18.75 -10.78
C ASP A 369 33.49 20.28 -10.96
N VAL A 370 32.43 21.06 -10.69
CA VAL A 370 32.56 22.52 -10.58
C VAL A 370 33.34 22.85 -9.31
N LYS A 371 34.58 23.29 -9.48
CA LYS A 371 35.56 23.46 -8.40
C LYS A 371 34.99 24.20 -7.19
N GLY A 372 35.02 23.51 -6.04
CA GLY A 372 34.61 24.03 -4.74
C GLY A 372 33.13 23.82 -4.39
N VAL A 373 32.30 23.33 -5.32
CA VAL A 373 30.96 22.86 -5.00
C VAL A 373 31.06 21.57 -4.19
N ARG A 374 30.21 21.44 -3.15
CA ARG A 374 30.13 20.24 -2.30
C ARG A 374 28.69 19.80 -2.13
N VAL A 375 28.48 18.50 -1.98
CA VAL A 375 27.15 17.90 -1.77
C VAL A 375 27.18 17.02 -0.53
N GLY A 376 26.13 17.13 0.28
CA GLY A 376 25.91 16.31 1.47
C GLY A 376 24.48 15.82 1.59
N HIS A 377 24.29 14.68 2.25
CA HIS A 377 23.00 14.02 2.37
C HIS A 377 22.73 13.60 3.82
N LEU A 378 21.45 13.61 4.18
CA LEU A 378 20.95 12.84 5.30
C LEU A 378 19.68 12.10 4.86
N SER A 379 19.71 10.77 4.92
CA SER A 379 18.55 9.91 4.67
C SER A 379 17.91 9.48 5.97
N ARG A 380 16.58 9.43 6.01
CA ARG A 380 15.76 8.85 7.08
C ARG A 380 14.95 7.70 6.53
N ILE A 381 15.28 6.50 6.99
CA ILE A 381 14.62 5.25 6.61
C ILE A 381 14.26 4.53 7.91
N GLU A 382 12.99 4.58 8.28
CA GLU A 382 12.48 4.00 9.52
C GLU A 382 11.18 3.24 9.19
N ASP A 383 11.01 2.04 9.75
CA ASP A 383 9.81 1.22 9.60
C ASP A 383 9.06 1.11 10.92
N ASN A 384 7.75 0.83 10.84
CA ASN A 384 6.87 0.65 12.01
C ASN A 384 6.85 1.87 12.96
N VAL A 385 6.90 3.08 12.41
CA VAL A 385 6.84 4.32 13.18
C VAL A 385 5.39 4.64 13.53
N GLN A 386 5.10 4.89 14.82
CA GLN A 386 3.77 5.23 15.31
C GLN A 386 3.24 6.53 14.69
N ILE A 387 2.01 6.51 14.18
CA ILE A 387 1.32 7.74 13.76
C ILE A 387 0.63 8.36 15.00
N PRO A 388 0.91 9.63 15.34
CA PRO A 388 0.28 10.28 16.49
C PRO A 388 -1.26 10.27 16.39
N GLY A 389 -1.92 9.73 17.41
CA GLY A 389 -3.39 9.67 17.48
C GLY A 389 -4.04 8.53 16.69
N GLU A 390 -3.25 7.68 16.02
CA GLU A 390 -3.74 6.48 15.34
C GLU A 390 -3.15 5.23 16.00
N ILE A 391 -3.82 4.08 15.86
CA ILE A 391 -3.31 2.78 16.34
C ILE A 391 -2.27 2.22 15.36
N GLU A 392 -2.34 2.63 14.10
CA GLU A 392 -1.50 2.12 13.02
C GLU A 392 -0.07 2.70 13.06
N THR A 393 0.86 1.93 12.50
CA THR A 393 2.25 2.35 12.25
C THR A 393 2.50 2.48 10.75
N SER A 394 3.53 3.25 10.39
CA SER A 394 3.86 3.53 8.99
C SER A 394 5.37 3.63 8.79
N SER A 395 5.80 4.01 7.58
CA SER A 395 7.21 4.08 7.20
C SER A 395 7.64 5.50 6.89
N ILE A 396 8.85 5.85 7.31
CA ILE A 396 9.53 7.10 6.96
C ILE A 396 10.54 6.81 5.86
N ARG A 397 10.47 7.57 4.77
CA ARG A 397 11.37 7.48 3.60
C ARG A 397 11.67 8.89 3.09
N THR A 398 12.49 9.63 3.81
CA THR A 398 12.71 11.05 3.46
C THR A 398 14.12 11.51 3.78
N GLY A 399 14.42 12.78 3.57
CA GLY A 399 15.70 13.34 3.98
C GLY A 399 15.98 14.75 3.49
N VAL A 400 17.25 15.12 3.59
CA VAL A 400 17.76 16.43 3.17
C VAL A 400 18.99 16.24 2.28
N THR A 401 19.10 17.05 1.24
CA THR A 401 20.33 17.17 0.43
C THR A 401 20.78 18.62 0.43
N ALA A 402 22.04 18.85 0.78
CA ALA A 402 22.65 20.16 0.86
C ALA A 402 23.68 20.33 -0.26
N ILE A 403 23.54 21.38 -1.05
CA ILE A 403 24.47 21.77 -2.11
C ILE A 403 25.12 23.06 -1.62
N LEU A 404 26.42 22.99 -1.32
CA LEU A 404 27.21 24.12 -0.84
C LEU A 404 27.99 24.70 -2.04
N PRO A 405 27.67 25.92 -2.50
CA PRO A 405 28.42 26.57 -3.55
C PRO A 405 29.87 26.87 -3.13
N ALA A 406 30.74 27.09 -4.10
CA ALA A 406 32.15 27.33 -3.85
C ALA A 406 32.41 28.56 -2.96
N GLY A 407 33.13 28.36 -1.85
CA GLY A 407 33.55 29.43 -0.93
C GLY A 407 32.47 29.79 0.11
N GLN A 408 32.55 31.02 0.64
CA GLN A 408 31.57 31.53 1.60
C GLN A 408 30.50 32.36 0.89
N THR A 409 29.42 31.71 0.42
CA THR A 409 28.37 32.31 -0.42
C THR A 409 27.70 33.55 0.21
N TYR A 410 27.53 33.58 1.53
CA TYR A 410 26.98 34.75 2.23
C TYR A 410 27.88 35.98 2.14
N ALA A 411 29.19 35.78 2.33
CA ALA A 411 30.19 36.84 2.28
C ALA A 411 30.51 37.24 0.82
N ASN A 412 30.44 36.29 -0.11
CA ASN A 412 30.74 36.46 -1.53
C ASN A 412 29.63 35.82 -2.36
N ARG A 413 28.62 36.63 -2.68
CA ARG A 413 27.46 36.19 -3.46
C ARG A 413 27.87 35.71 -4.84
N LEU A 414 27.18 34.70 -5.36
CA LEU A 414 27.43 34.12 -6.68
C LEU A 414 26.35 34.56 -7.67
N ALA A 415 26.73 34.78 -8.93
CA ALA A 415 25.74 35.08 -9.97
C ALA A 415 24.79 33.87 -10.11
N ALA A 416 23.49 34.13 -10.19
CA ALA A 416 22.47 33.10 -10.23
C ALA A 416 21.26 33.51 -11.08
N GLY A 417 20.46 32.53 -11.46
CA GLY A 417 19.21 32.67 -12.20
C GLY A 417 18.31 31.45 -11.98
N GLY A 418 17.07 31.54 -12.45
CA GLY A 418 16.07 30.49 -12.27
C GLY A 418 15.05 30.43 -13.40
N PHE A 419 14.38 29.27 -13.50
CA PHE A 419 13.30 29.05 -14.44
C PHE A 419 12.28 28.09 -13.85
N ILE A 420 11.00 28.44 -13.96
CA ILE A 420 9.87 27.61 -13.54
C ILE A 420 9.25 27.07 -14.83
N LEU A 421 9.42 25.78 -15.09
CA LEU A 421 8.76 25.12 -16.22
C LEU A 421 7.30 24.82 -15.88
N ASN A 422 7.06 24.32 -14.66
CA ASN A 422 5.73 24.20 -14.06
C ASN A 422 5.82 24.52 -12.56
N GLY A 423 4.92 25.38 -12.07
CA GLY A 423 4.98 25.98 -10.74
C GLY A 423 4.18 25.26 -9.65
N VAL A 424 3.69 24.04 -9.87
CA VAL A 424 3.03 23.24 -8.82
C VAL A 424 4.08 22.55 -7.93
N GLY A 425 4.90 23.36 -7.28
CA GLY A 425 5.97 22.96 -6.38
C GLY A 425 6.56 24.18 -5.67
N GLU A 426 7.45 23.96 -4.71
CA GLU A 426 8.03 25.03 -3.90
C GLU A 426 9.56 25.11 -4.03
N MET A 427 10.05 26.35 -4.15
CA MET A 427 11.46 26.68 -4.00
C MET A 427 11.59 28.03 -3.29
N ALA A 428 11.61 27.99 -1.95
CA ALA A 428 11.80 29.16 -1.13
C ALA A 428 13.09 29.90 -1.54
N GLY A 429 13.07 31.24 -1.51
CA GLY A 429 14.22 32.08 -1.86
C GLY A 429 14.45 32.30 -3.37
N LEU A 430 13.76 31.56 -4.25
CA LEU A 430 13.93 31.70 -5.71
C LEU A 430 13.53 33.09 -6.23
N THR A 431 12.51 33.71 -5.64
CA THR A 431 12.08 35.07 -5.99
C THR A 431 13.21 36.09 -5.82
N GLN A 432 13.99 36.01 -4.73
CA GLN A 432 15.17 36.85 -4.53
C GLN A 432 16.25 36.58 -5.59
N VAL A 433 16.48 35.30 -5.92
CA VAL A 433 17.48 34.93 -6.93
C VAL A 433 17.12 35.51 -8.30
N ILE A 434 15.84 35.45 -8.69
CA ILE A 434 15.35 35.99 -9.96
C ILE A 434 15.44 37.53 -9.96
N GLU A 435 15.05 38.18 -8.87
CA GLU A 435 15.04 39.64 -8.77
C GLU A 435 16.46 40.22 -8.74
N THR A 436 17.32 39.67 -7.89
CA THR A 436 18.65 40.24 -7.62
C THR A 436 19.74 39.68 -8.54
N GLY A 437 19.55 38.48 -9.09
CA GLY A 437 20.56 37.74 -9.84
C GLY A 437 21.68 37.17 -8.98
N TRP A 438 21.49 37.06 -7.66
CA TRP A 438 22.51 36.61 -6.71
C TRP A 438 22.04 35.46 -5.82
N LEU A 439 22.90 34.45 -5.67
CA LEU A 439 22.81 33.40 -4.66
C LEU A 439 23.70 33.77 -3.46
N GLU A 440 23.16 33.65 -2.25
CA GLU A 440 23.84 34.06 -1.00
C GLU A 440 23.74 33.04 0.14
N SER A 441 23.15 31.88 -0.14
CA SER A 441 22.94 30.79 0.81
C SER A 441 23.31 29.46 0.16
N PRO A 442 23.50 28.39 0.96
CA PRO A 442 23.41 27.03 0.46
C PRO A 442 22.06 26.76 -0.20
N ILE A 443 22.02 25.82 -1.14
CA ILE A 443 20.77 25.30 -1.70
C ILE A 443 20.45 23.98 -0.99
N LEU A 444 19.27 23.87 -0.38
CA LEU A 444 18.81 22.64 0.23
C LEU A 444 17.61 22.06 -0.50
N LEU A 445 17.54 20.74 -0.55
CA LEU A 445 16.44 19.97 -1.12
C LEU A 445 15.85 19.06 -0.04
N THR A 446 14.53 18.87 -0.02
CA THR A 446 13.82 17.99 0.94
C THR A 446 12.42 17.59 0.43
N ASN A 447 11.54 17.08 1.30
CA ASN A 447 10.14 16.84 0.99
C ASN A 447 9.25 18.08 1.14
N SER A 448 8.09 18.08 0.50
CA SER A 448 7.16 19.22 0.43
C SER A 448 6.79 19.81 1.79
N HIS A 449 6.44 18.94 2.76
CA HIS A 449 6.01 19.38 4.09
C HIS A 449 7.18 19.83 5.00
N SER A 450 8.42 19.61 4.56
CA SER A 450 9.62 19.94 5.31
C SER A 450 10.27 21.26 4.89
N VAL A 451 9.83 21.91 3.80
CA VAL A 451 10.42 23.17 3.30
C VAL A 451 10.54 24.22 4.40
N GLY A 452 9.46 24.50 5.13
CA GLY A 452 9.47 25.51 6.19
C GLY A 452 10.46 25.19 7.33
N ARG A 453 10.55 23.92 7.74
CA ARG A 453 11.46 23.46 8.81
C ARG A 453 12.91 23.48 8.36
N VAL A 454 13.17 23.09 7.12
CA VAL A 454 14.50 23.11 6.51
C VAL A 454 14.97 24.55 6.33
N HIS A 455 14.10 25.44 5.83
CA HIS A 455 14.35 26.87 5.72
C HIS A 455 14.73 27.50 7.07
N ALA A 456 13.94 27.24 8.13
CA ALA A 456 14.27 27.67 9.49
C ALA A 456 15.62 27.11 9.99
N GLY A 457 15.93 25.86 9.64
CA GLY A 457 17.22 25.22 9.94
C GLY A 457 18.40 25.93 9.28
N VAL A 458 18.27 26.33 8.01
CA VAL A 458 19.31 27.11 7.30
C VAL A 458 19.49 28.48 7.94
N ILE A 459 18.40 29.20 8.26
CA ILE A 459 18.48 30.49 8.96
C ILE A 459 19.24 30.34 10.29
N SER A 460 18.89 29.33 11.09
CA SER A 460 19.55 29.08 12.37
C SER A 460 21.06 28.83 12.21
N GLN A 461 21.45 28.04 11.21
CA GLN A 461 22.86 27.79 10.90
C GLN A 461 23.59 29.05 10.43
N MET A 462 22.94 29.86 9.57
CA MET A 462 23.53 31.10 9.08
C MET A 462 23.68 32.15 10.19
N LEU A 463 22.71 32.29 11.09
CA LEU A 463 22.80 33.18 12.26
C LEU A 463 23.95 32.79 13.19
N LYS A 464 24.17 31.48 13.41
CA LYS A 464 25.31 30.98 14.20
C LYS A 464 26.64 31.31 13.55
N LYS A 465 26.74 31.14 12.22
CA LYS A 465 27.97 31.38 11.46
C LYS A 465 28.23 32.88 11.23
N TYR A 466 27.19 33.68 11.14
CA TYR A 466 27.23 35.11 10.85
C TYR A 466 26.36 35.91 11.86
N PRO A 467 26.83 36.12 13.10
CA PRO A 467 26.06 36.80 14.15
C PRO A 467 25.63 38.24 13.82
N GLN A 468 26.24 38.84 12.79
CA GLN A 468 25.92 40.18 12.30
C GLN A 468 24.65 40.25 11.43
N LEU A 469 24.07 39.12 11.06
CA LEU A 469 22.89 39.02 10.20
C LEU A 469 21.64 39.55 10.91
N GLY A 470 20.88 40.42 10.26
CA GLY A 470 19.72 41.10 10.82
C GLY A 470 20.04 42.26 11.77
N THR A 471 21.32 42.56 12.02
CA THR A 471 21.75 43.68 12.88
C THR A 471 22.66 44.64 12.13
N LYS A 472 23.87 44.22 11.75
CA LYS A 472 24.84 45.02 10.98
C LYS A 472 24.80 44.73 9.47
N THR A 473 24.08 43.68 9.08
CA THR A 473 23.89 43.26 7.69
C THR A 473 22.45 42.79 7.51
N ASP A 474 21.93 42.85 6.28
CA ASP A 474 20.55 42.46 5.97
C ASP A 474 20.25 40.99 6.32
N VAL A 475 18.95 40.68 6.38
CA VAL A 475 18.46 39.30 6.49
C VAL A 475 18.91 38.44 5.30
N VAL A 476 18.74 37.12 5.41
CA VAL A 476 18.99 36.16 4.34
C VAL A 476 17.69 35.48 3.94
N LEU A 477 17.53 35.21 2.65
CA LEU A 477 16.47 34.37 2.11
C LEU A 477 17.08 33.06 1.58
N PRO A 478 17.14 31.99 2.41
CA PRO A 478 17.66 30.68 1.99
C PRO A 478 16.95 30.09 0.78
N VAL A 479 17.71 29.36 -0.05
CA VAL A 479 17.13 28.60 -1.16
C VAL A 479 16.81 27.18 -0.71
N VAL A 480 15.53 26.82 -0.68
CA VAL A 480 15.05 25.48 -0.29
C VAL A 480 14.02 24.97 -1.29
N GLY A 481 14.37 23.95 -2.08
CA GLY A 481 13.48 23.28 -3.02
C GLY A 481 12.93 21.96 -2.47
N GLU A 482 11.88 21.42 -3.09
CA GLU A 482 11.25 20.18 -2.66
C GLU A 482 10.77 19.27 -3.78
N ALA A 483 10.47 18.02 -3.40
CA ALA A 483 9.61 17.12 -4.15
C ALA A 483 8.72 16.30 -3.22
N ASP A 484 7.57 15.83 -3.69
CA ASP A 484 6.61 15.07 -2.88
C ASP A 484 6.97 13.58 -2.81
N ASP A 485 7.44 13.13 -1.63
CA ASP A 485 7.74 11.71 -1.35
C ASP A 485 6.57 10.91 -0.78
N SER A 486 5.34 11.45 -0.76
CA SER A 486 4.16 10.85 -0.11
C SER A 486 3.75 9.47 -0.65
N PHE A 487 4.28 9.05 -1.81
CA PHE A 487 4.06 7.69 -2.30
C PHE A 487 4.72 6.66 -1.38
N LEU A 488 5.96 6.88 -0.94
CA LEU A 488 6.73 5.96 -0.10
C LEU A 488 6.88 6.43 1.35
N ASN A 489 6.91 7.74 1.58
CA ASN A 489 7.01 8.36 2.88
C ASN A 489 5.63 8.66 3.46
N ASP A 490 5.45 8.44 4.76
CA ASP A 490 4.31 8.98 5.46
C ASP A 490 4.59 10.39 5.95
N VAL A 491 4.23 11.39 5.14
CA VAL A 491 4.47 12.82 5.41
C VAL A 491 3.84 13.33 6.71
N ARG A 492 2.93 12.57 7.36
CA ARG A 492 2.40 12.92 8.69
C ARG A 492 3.47 12.81 9.78
N ILE A 493 4.39 11.85 9.63
CA ILE A 493 5.45 11.52 10.62
C ILE A 493 6.87 11.68 10.06
N GLY A 494 7.04 11.55 8.75
CA GLY A 494 8.29 11.65 8.02
C GLY A 494 8.63 13.07 7.58
N ASN A 495 8.80 13.98 8.56
CA ASN A 495 9.22 15.36 8.31
C ASN A 495 10.67 15.61 8.78
N CYS A 496 11.44 16.39 8.03
CA CYS A 496 12.80 16.77 8.42
C CYS A 496 12.80 17.91 9.45
N SER A 497 13.80 17.85 10.33
CA SER A 497 14.04 18.81 11.42
C SER A 497 15.21 19.73 11.11
N SER A 498 15.37 20.81 11.89
CA SER A 498 16.56 21.66 11.78
C SER A 498 17.86 20.92 12.11
N ARG A 499 17.83 19.84 12.89
CA ARG A 499 19.01 18.99 13.16
C ARG A 499 19.42 18.22 11.91
N ASP A 500 18.44 17.78 11.13
CA ASP A 500 18.67 17.05 9.89
C ASP A 500 19.40 17.92 8.86
N VAL A 501 19.03 19.20 8.80
CA VAL A 501 19.73 20.22 8.01
C VAL A 501 21.21 20.32 8.37
N VAL A 502 21.53 20.37 9.66
CA VAL A 502 22.92 20.47 10.12
C VAL A 502 23.74 19.27 9.65
N LYS A 503 23.22 18.06 9.86
CA LYS A 503 23.91 16.83 9.46
C LYS A 503 24.13 16.78 7.94
N ALA A 504 23.14 17.18 7.14
CA ALA A 504 23.29 17.23 5.68
C ALA A 504 24.39 18.24 5.27
N ILE A 505 24.44 19.43 5.88
CA ILE A 505 25.48 20.44 5.61
C ILE A 505 26.87 19.95 6.05
N GLU A 506 26.98 19.31 7.21
CA GLU A 506 28.23 18.79 7.76
C GLU A 506 28.78 17.61 6.94
N SER A 507 27.91 16.77 6.38
CA SER A 507 28.29 15.67 5.50
C SER A 507 28.80 16.14 4.12
N ALA A 508 28.66 17.43 3.79
CA ALA A 508 28.92 17.93 2.45
C ALA A 508 30.40 17.90 2.08
N SER A 509 30.72 17.11 1.04
CA SER A 509 32.08 16.89 0.55
C SER A 509 32.21 17.20 -0.95
N SER A 510 33.45 17.41 -1.39
CA SER A 510 33.81 17.43 -2.81
C SER A 510 34.11 16.00 -3.29
N GLY A 511 34.19 15.80 -4.60
CA GLY A 511 34.45 14.47 -5.18
C GLY A 511 33.16 13.75 -5.58
N ALA A 512 33.17 12.42 -5.59
CA ALA A 512 32.01 11.61 -5.98
C ALA A 512 30.79 11.91 -5.10
N VAL A 513 29.61 11.93 -5.72
CA VAL A 513 28.34 12.20 -5.05
C VAL A 513 27.54 10.91 -4.99
N THR A 514 27.03 10.55 -3.82
CA THR A 514 26.10 9.43 -3.67
C THR A 514 24.78 9.75 -4.36
N GLN A 515 24.28 8.84 -5.19
CA GLN A 515 23.09 9.01 -6.02
C GLN A 515 22.00 7.98 -5.66
N GLY A 516 20.83 8.13 -6.26
CA GLY A 516 19.66 7.31 -6.07
C GLY A 516 18.80 7.73 -4.88
N SER A 517 18.23 6.75 -4.18
CA SER A 517 17.33 6.90 -3.04
C SER A 517 18.04 7.38 -1.76
N VAL A 518 18.71 8.53 -1.82
CA VAL A 518 19.48 9.12 -0.72
C VAL A 518 19.14 10.58 -0.48
N GLY A 519 19.35 11.07 0.74
CA GLY A 519 19.10 12.45 1.11
C GLY A 519 17.65 12.84 0.86
N ALA A 520 17.43 13.95 0.15
CA ALA A 520 16.10 14.38 -0.27
C ALA A 520 15.45 13.39 -1.23
N GLY A 521 16.25 12.62 -1.98
CA GLY A 521 15.80 11.62 -2.93
C GLY A 521 15.27 10.33 -2.31
N THR A 522 15.38 10.16 -0.99
CA THR A 522 15.08 8.89 -0.30
C THR A 522 13.73 8.30 -0.73
N GLY A 523 12.60 8.99 -0.54
CA GLY A 523 11.29 8.45 -0.87
C GLY A 523 10.77 8.76 -2.28
N MET A 524 11.65 9.15 -3.21
CA MET A 524 11.21 9.64 -4.52
C MET A 524 10.95 8.53 -5.53
N THR A 525 10.07 8.81 -6.49
CA THR A 525 9.66 7.91 -7.56
C THR A 525 9.69 8.62 -8.90
N THR A 526 10.48 8.10 -9.83
CA THR A 526 10.73 8.68 -11.15
C THR A 526 10.42 7.66 -12.24
N PHE A 527 9.55 8.03 -13.18
CA PHE A 527 9.04 7.14 -14.24
C PHE A 527 8.52 5.79 -13.68
N ASP A 528 7.87 5.85 -12.52
CA ASP A 528 7.36 4.70 -11.75
C ASP A 528 8.44 3.70 -11.27
N PHE A 529 9.71 4.09 -11.29
CA PHE A 529 10.83 3.38 -10.63
C PHE A 529 11.33 4.17 -9.42
N ALA A 530 12.04 3.50 -8.52
CA ALA A 530 12.74 4.16 -7.43
C ALA A 530 13.71 5.18 -8.03
N GLY A 531 13.58 6.44 -7.62
CA GLY A 531 14.35 7.57 -8.14
C GLY A 531 15.09 8.30 -7.01
N GLY A 532 15.26 9.60 -7.15
CA GLY A 532 15.85 10.43 -6.11
C GLY A 532 16.93 11.37 -6.63
N VAL A 533 18.09 11.36 -5.97
CA VAL A 533 19.20 12.25 -6.32
C VAL A 533 19.95 11.69 -7.51
N GLY A 534 20.20 12.50 -8.53
CA GLY A 534 21.09 12.15 -9.61
C GLY A 534 21.98 13.31 -9.99
N THR A 535 23.15 13.03 -10.57
CA THR A 535 24.09 14.07 -10.97
C THR A 535 24.89 13.66 -12.20
N SER A 536 25.34 14.66 -12.95
CA SER A 536 26.25 14.51 -14.10
C SER A 536 26.98 15.84 -14.33
N SER A 537 28.04 15.83 -15.13
CA SER A 537 28.75 17.04 -15.54
C SER A 537 29.22 16.95 -17.00
N ARG A 538 29.60 18.09 -17.58
CA ARG A 538 30.23 18.19 -18.90
C ARG A 538 31.38 19.20 -18.86
N ILE A 539 32.44 18.88 -19.59
CA ILE A 539 33.62 19.70 -19.76
C ILE A 539 33.57 20.47 -21.09
N LEU A 540 33.92 21.75 -21.06
CA LEU A 540 33.93 22.66 -22.20
C LEU A 540 35.27 23.37 -22.34
N ASN A 541 35.85 23.34 -23.54
CA ASN A 541 37.06 24.08 -23.86
C ASN A 541 36.68 25.43 -24.50
N LEU A 542 36.50 26.46 -23.67
CA LEU A 542 36.13 27.81 -24.12
C LEU A 542 37.32 28.77 -24.23
N ASN A 543 38.48 28.37 -23.72
CA ASN A 543 39.75 29.07 -23.88
C ASN A 543 40.91 28.06 -23.90
N GLU A 544 42.13 28.53 -24.20
CA GLU A 544 43.33 27.70 -24.29
C GLU A 544 43.99 27.38 -22.93
N LYS A 545 43.50 27.95 -21.83
CA LYS A 545 44.16 27.85 -20.52
C LYS A 545 43.67 26.64 -19.73
N GLU A 546 42.38 26.63 -19.41
CA GLU A 546 41.78 25.61 -18.56
C GLU A 546 40.36 25.30 -19.05
N PRO A 547 39.94 24.03 -18.99
CA PRO A 547 38.58 23.64 -19.28
C PRO A 547 37.61 24.25 -18.25
N PHE A 548 36.41 24.56 -18.72
CA PHE A 548 35.28 24.92 -17.88
C PHE A 548 34.33 23.74 -17.69
N THR A 549 33.49 23.81 -16.68
CA THR A 549 32.57 22.74 -16.29
C THR A 549 31.14 23.25 -16.18
N VAL A 550 30.19 22.47 -16.68
CA VAL A 550 28.77 22.55 -16.29
C VAL A 550 28.45 21.29 -15.51
N GLY A 551 28.02 21.45 -14.26
CA GLY A 551 27.60 20.37 -13.38
C GLY A 551 26.11 20.47 -13.07
N VAL A 552 25.42 19.34 -12.99
CA VAL A 552 23.97 19.29 -12.70
C VAL A 552 23.70 18.29 -11.60
N LEU A 553 22.85 18.67 -10.65
CA LEU A 553 22.24 17.77 -9.68
C LEU A 553 20.72 17.90 -9.76
N VAL A 554 20.03 16.77 -9.73
CA VAL A 554 18.57 16.70 -9.73
C VAL A 554 18.04 16.04 -8.48
N LEU A 555 16.88 16.51 -8.00
CA LEU A 555 15.97 15.74 -7.16
C LEU A 555 14.82 15.30 -8.07
N SER A 556 14.91 14.07 -8.57
CA SER A 556 14.00 13.51 -9.56
C SER A 556 12.87 12.75 -8.87
N ASN A 557 11.62 13.11 -9.18
CA ASN A 557 10.41 12.48 -8.65
C ASN A 557 9.24 12.59 -9.64
N PHE A 558 9.44 12.53 -10.96
CA PHE A 558 8.41 12.87 -11.96
C PHE A 558 8.25 11.78 -13.02
N GLY A 559 7.23 11.95 -13.88
CA GLY A 559 7.08 11.18 -15.11
C GLY A 559 6.36 9.84 -14.94
N LYS A 560 5.93 9.27 -16.07
CA LYS A 560 5.22 7.98 -16.18
C LYS A 560 6.07 7.00 -16.98
N MET A 561 6.12 5.74 -16.56
CA MET A 561 6.98 4.70 -17.14
C MET A 561 6.95 4.67 -18.66
N ARG A 562 5.76 4.67 -19.27
CA ARG A 562 5.55 4.67 -20.74
C ARG A 562 6.28 5.76 -21.53
N ASN A 563 6.59 6.89 -20.90
CA ASN A 563 7.24 8.04 -21.55
C ASN A 563 8.76 8.02 -21.43
N LEU A 564 9.31 7.16 -20.55
CA LEU A 564 10.74 7.13 -20.27
C LEU A 564 11.54 6.95 -21.56
N THR A 565 12.45 7.89 -21.77
CA THR A 565 13.35 7.96 -22.91
C THR A 565 14.79 8.03 -22.41
N ILE A 566 15.68 7.24 -22.99
CA ILE A 566 17.11 7.24 -22.69
C ILE A 566 17.87 7.38 -24.00
N ASP A 567 18.66 8.45 -24.14
CA ASP A 567 19.45 8.76 -25.33
C ASP A 567 18.61 8.68 -26.64
N GLY A 568 17.38 9.20 -26.58
CA GLY A 568 16.42 9.17 -27.70
C GLY A 568 15.63 7.87 -27.88
N GLY A 569 16.02 6.77 -27.23
CA GLY A 569 15.28 5.51 -27.23
C GLY A 569 14.09 5.55 -26.26
N VAL A 570 12.86 5.44 -26.77
CA VAL A 570 11.63 5.40 -25.94
C VAL A 570 11.44 4.01 -25.33
N ILE A 571 12.29 3.66 -24.37
CA ILE A 571 12.31 2.35 -23.69
C ILE A 571 11.06 2.10 -22.84
N GLY A 572 10.42 3.18 -22.37
CA GLY A 572 9.30 3.15 -21.46
C GLY A 572 8.12 2.32 -21.96
N ARG A 573 7.86 2.32 -23.28
CA ARG A 573 6.74 1.58 -23.88
C ARG A 573 6.83 0.07 -23.72
N GLN A 574 8.05 -0.47 -23.64
CA GLN A 574 8.27 -1.90 -23.42
C GLN A 574 8.16 -2.22 -21.94
N LEU A 575 8.86 -1.44 -21.10
CA LEU A 575 8.83 -1.62 -19.64
C LEU A 575 7.43 -1.45 -19.05
N ASP A 576 6.62 -0.51 -19.54
CA ASP A 576 5.26 -0.26 -19.06
C ASP A 576 4.36 -1.50 -19.12
N LYS A 577 4.62 -2.42 -20.05
CA LYS A 577 3.90 -3.71 -20.16
C LYS A 577 4.44 -4.77 -19.20
N GLU A 578 5.71 -4.69 -18.86
CA GLU A 578 6.41 -5.65 -17.99
C GLU A 578 6.17 -5.34 -16.50
N TYR A 579 5.83 -4.09 -16.16
CA TYR A 579 5.57 -3.62 -14.79
C TYR A 579 4.17 -3.03 -14.66
N PRO A 580 3.09 -3.83 -14.63
CA PRO A 580 1.72 -3.32 -14.68
C PRO A 580 1.27 -2.59 -13.41
N THR A 581 1.91 -2.80 -12.26
CA THR A 581 1.40 -2.31 -10.96
C THR A 581 2.41 -1.55 -10.12
N GLU A 582 3.70 -1.85 -10.27
CA GLU A 582 4.74 -1.41 -9.37
C GLU A 582 5.10 0.06 -9.55
N GLY A 583 5.32 0.78 -8.45
CA GLY A 583 5.76 2.19 -8.46
C GLY A 583 4.78 3.21 -9.05
N ARG A 584 3.56 2.80 -9.43
CA ARG A 584 2.60 3.68 -10.10
C ARG A 584 1.90 4.62 -9.12
N ARG A 585 2.03 5.92 -9.36
CA ARG A 585 1.27 6.95 -8.65
C ARG A 585 -0.07 7.21 -9.32
N GLU A 586 -1.15 7.14 -8.53
CA GLU A 586 -2.53 7.35 -9.01
C GLU A 586 -2.98 8.81 -8.92
N VAL A 587 -2.49 9.56 -7.93
CA VAL A 587 -3.01 10.91 -7.59
C VAL A 587 -2.05 12.04 -8.00
N SER A 588 -0.75 11.86 -7.78
CA SER A 588 0.28 12.88 -8.07
C SER A 588 1.11 12.52 -9.29
N GLU A 589 1.36 13.51 -10.15
CA GLU A 589 2.26 13.39 -11.31
C GLU A 589 3.74 13.66 -10.97
N GLY A 590 4.04 14.04 -9.72
CA GLY A 590 5.39 14.14 -9.20
C GLY A 590 6.00 15.54 -9.21
N SER A 591 7.33 15.62 -9.29
CA SER A 591 8.07 16.89 -9.40
C SER A 591 9.56 16.65 -9.72
N ILE A 592 10.26 17.69 -10.15
CA ILE A 592 11.71 17.68 -10.26
C ILE A 592 12.30 19.05 -9.91
N ILE A 593 13.35 19.04 -9.09
CA ILE A 593 14.23 20.19 -8.90
C ILE A 593 15.54 19.95 -9.64
N VAL A 594 15.97 20.92 -10.45
CA VAL A 594 17.26 20.87 -11.13
C VAL A 594 18.15 22.01 -10.65
N VAL A 595 19.37 21.67 -10.22
CA VAL A 595 20.40 22.62 -9.80
C VAL A 595 21.56 22.55 -10.78
N VAL A 596 21.82 23.64 -11.49
CA VAL A 596 22.93 23.78 -12.43
C VAL A 596 24.03 24.63 -11.79
N ALA A 597 25.25 24.14 -11.78
CA ALA A 597 26.45 24.86 -11.37
C ALA A 597 27.41 24.99 -12.57
N THR A 598 28.14 26.10 -12.64
CA THR A 598 29.23 26.24 -13.61
C THR A 598 30.33 27.18 -13.09
N ASP A 599 31.55 27.02 -13.57
CA ASP A 599 32.66 27.95 -13.36
C ASP A 599 32.82 28.97 -14.51
N ILE A 600 32.02 28.83 -15.57
CA ILE A 600 31.96 29.79 -16.68
C ILE A 600 31.44 31.13 -16.15
N PRO A 601 32.15 32.25 -16.36
CA PRO A 601 31.63 33.56 -15.99
C PRO A 601 30.36 33.89 -16.77
N LEU A 602 29.23 33.88 -16.07
CA LEU A 602 27.92 34.22 -16.61
C LEU A 602 27.26 35.29 -15.73
N ILE A 603 26.45 36.12 -16.36
CA ILE A 603 25.54 37.06 -15.67
C ILE A 603 24.15 36.44 -15.50
N SER A 604 23.32 37.03 -14.64
CA SER A 604 22.01 36.46 -14.28
C SER A 604 21.10 36.21 -15.49
N SER A 605 21.05 37.12 -16.48
CA SER A 605 20.25 36.92 -17.69
C SER A 605 20.69 35.70 -18.52
N GLN A 606 22.00 35.40 -18.55
CA GLN A 606 22.54 34.20 -19.18
C GLN A 606 22.22 32.95 -18.34
N LEU A 607 22.29 33.03 -17.02
CA LEU A 607 21.92 31.92 -16.13
C LEU A 607 20.42 31.58 -16.17
N ASN A 608 19.54 32.56 -16.33
CA ASN A 608 18.11 32.32 -16.60
C ASN A 608 17.92 31.55 -17.92
N ARG A 609 18.73 31.84 -18.95
CA ARG A 609 18.70 31.11 -20.23
C ARG A 609 19.26 29.69 -20.07
N VAL A 610 20.33 29.51 -19.28
CA VAL A 610 20.89 28.19 -18.93
C VAL A 610 19.85 27.35 -18.17
N ALA A 611 19.15 27.91 -17.19
CA ALA A 611 18.09 27.23 -16.46
C ALA A 611 16.97 26.73 -17.40
N LYS A 612 16.60 27.52 -18.41
CA LYS A 612 15.65 27.08 -19.48
C LYS A 612 16.16 25.92 -20.31
N ARG A 613 17.48 25.68 -20.39
CA ARG A 613 18.05 24.54 -21.15
C ARG A 613 18.02 23.26 -20.35
N ALA A 614 18.17 23.32 -19.04
CA ALA A 614 17.95 22.15 -18.20
C ALA A 614 16.55 21.57 -18.40
N ALA A 615 15.51 22.41 -18.54
CA ALA A 615 14.15 21.98 -18.89
C ALA A 615 14.06 21.16 -20.20
N LEU A 616 14.91 21.45 -21.19
CA LEU A 616 14.97 20.62 -22.41
C LEU A 616 15.58 19.24 -22.11
N GLY A 617 16.58 19.16 -21.22
CA GLY A 617 17.10 17.87 -20.74
C GLY A 617 16.05 17.06 -19.98
N VAL A 618 15.24 17.72 -19.14
CA VAL A 618 14.07 17.11 -18.50
C VAL A 618 13.10 16.56 -19.54
N GLY A 619 12.77 17.35 -20.57
CA GLY A 619 11.92 16.92 -21.69
C GLY A 619 12.48 15.72 -22.48
N ARG A 620 13.81 15.66 -22.71
CA ARG A 620 14.45 14.54 -23.44
C ARG A 620 14.29 13.19 -22.76
N THR A 621 14.07 13.17 -21.45
CA THR A 621 13.80 11.93 -20.70
C THR A 621 12.34 11.48 -20.74
N GLY A 622 11.43 12.32 -21.27
CA GLY A 622 10.00 12.00 -21.39
C GLY A 622 9.07 12.83 -20.50
N SER A 623 9.56 13.90 -19.88
CA SER A 623 8.65 14.85 -19.19
C SER A 623 7.75 15.57 -20.18
N TYR A 624 6.51 15.83 -19.75
CA TYR A 624 5.60 16.76 -20.39
C TYR A 624 5.13 17.86 -19.43
N ALA A 625 5.84 18.05 -18.31
CA ALA A 625 5.52 19.04 -17.27
C ALA A 625 4.04 18.98 -16.84
N ALA A 626 3.61 17.78 -16.41
CA ALA A 626 2.24 17.47 -16.07
C ALA A 626 1.61 18.48 -15.10
N ALA A 627 0.28 18.62 -15.10
CA ALA A 627 -0.42 19.70 -14.38
C ALA A 627 -0.06 19.79 -12.89
N THR A 628 0.20 18.67 -12.21
CA THR A 628 0.60 18.64 -10.80
C THR A 628 2.09 18.32 -10.61
N SER A 629 2.92 18.52 -11.64
CA SER A 629 4.37 18.30 -11.60
C SER A 629 5.11 19.60 -11.36
N GLY A 630 5.63 19.82 -10.16
CA GLY A 630 6.49 20.97 -9.87
C GLY A 630 7.86 20.81 -10.52
N GLU A 631 8.16 21.56 -11.57
CA GLU A 631 9.42 21.46 -12.33
C GLU A 631 10.16 22.79 -12.29
N ILE A 632 11.09 22.91 -11.35
CA ILE A 632 11.75 24.18 -10.99
C ILE A 632 13.27 24.03 -11.11
N ILE A 633 13.90 24.99 -11.78
CA ILE A 633 15.32 24.98 -12.09
C ILE A 633 15.98 26.22 -11.49
N ILE A 634 17.13 26.04 -10.86
CA ILE A 634 18.06 27.10 -10.44
C ILE A 634 19.43 26.86 -11.06
N ALA A 635 20.08 27.94 -11.52
CA ALA A 635 21.42 27.91 -12.08
C ALA A 635 22.31 28.95 -11.39
N PHE A 636 23.56 28.60 -11.06
CA PHE A 636 24.54 29.55 -10.52
C PHE A 636 25.92 29.38 -11.14
N SER A 637 26.69 30.47 -11.17
CA SER A 637 28.07 30.51 -11.65
C SER A 637 29.04 30.88 -10.52
N THR A 638 30.15 30.15 -10.42
CA THR A 638 31.28 30.46 -9.53
C THR A 638 32.29 31.43 -10.18
N GLY A 639 32.11 31.76 -11.46
CA GLY A 639 33.00 32.62 -12.25
C GLY A 639 32.88 34.12 -11.95
N ASN A 640 31.80 34.54 -11.27
CA ASN A 640 31.62 35.90 -10.78
C ASN A 640 31.27 35.90 -9.28
N ARG A 641 31.86 36.84 -8.53
CA ARG A 641 31.59 37.01 -7.10
C ARG A 641 31.29 38.47 -6.78
N LYS A 642 30.26 38.70 -5.96
CA LYS A 642 29.94 40.01 -5.38
C LYS A 642 30.16 39.96 -3.86
N PRO A 643 31.23 40.57 -3.33
CA PRO A 643 31.42 40.71 -1.90
C PRO A 643 30.22 41.41 -1.25
N ARG A 644 29.76 40.91 -0.11
CA ARG A 644 28.69 41.55 0.68
C ARG A 644 29.18 42.84 1.33
N GLN A 645 30.46 42.90 1.71
CA GLN A 645 31.15 44.11 2.13
C GLN A 645 32.30 44.38 1.14
N SER A 646 32.30 45.56 0.53
CA SER A 646 33.39 45.99 -0.35
C SER A 646 34.53 46.58 0.48
N SER A 647 35.76 46.12 0.26
CA SER A 647 36.98 46.80 0.75
C SER A 647 37.42 47.94 -0.18
N SER A 648 36.78 48.10 -1.34
CA SER A 648 37.05 49.14 -2.32
C SER A 648 36.06 50.30 -2.16
N ASN A 649 36.58 51.53 -2.27
CA ASN A 649 35.77 52.76 -2.39
C ASN A 649 35.00 52.86 -3.72
N SER A 650 35.18 51.90 -4.65
CA SER A 650 34.47 51.87 -5.92
C SER A 650 32.97 51.59 -5.70
N LYS A 651 32.13 52.45 -6.28
CA LYS A 651 30.67 52.25 -6.37
C LYS A 651 30.27 51.26 -7.48
N PHE A 652 31.23 50.80 -8.28
CA PHE A 652 31.00 49.94 -9.43
C PHE A 652 31.61 48.55 -9.20
N ILE A 653 30.93 47.52 -9.71
CA ILE A 653 31.44 46.15 -9.80
C ILE A 653 31.66 45.78 -11.27
N THR A 654 32.71 45.01 -11.55
CA THR A 654 32.95 44.45 -12.88
C THR A 654 32.60 42.98 -12.87
N LEU A 655 31.76 42.56 -13.81
CA LEU A 655 31.41 41.16 -14.02
C LEU A 655 32.01 40.69 -15.34
N LYS A 656 32.53 39.46 -15.34
CA LYS A 656 32.96 38.78 -16.56
C LYS A 656 31.76 38.02 -17.14
N SER A 657 31.66 37.97 -18.45
CA SER A 657 30.61 37.24 -19.14
C SER A 657 31.20 36.61 -20.39
N ILE A 658 30.84 35.36 -20.66
CA ILE A 658 31.08 34.76 -21.97
C ILE A 658 30.32 35.56 -23.04
N SER A 659 30.91 35.73 -24.21
CA SER A 659 30.17 36.24 -25.36
C SER A 659 29.03 35.29 -25.72
N ASP A 660 27.85 35.85 -25.98
CA ASP A 660 26.67 35.09 -26.40
C ASP A 660 26.91 34.30 -27.70
N ALA A 661 27.90 34.67 -28.51
CA ALA A 661 28.31 33.90 -29.68
C ALA A 661 28.80 32.47 -29.34
N HIS A 662 29.26 32.24 -28.10
CA HIS A 662 29.81 30.95 -27.66
C HIS A 662 28.90 30.21 -26.65
N ILE A 663 27.78 30.81 -26.23
CA ILE A 663 26.95 30.27 -25.15
C ILE A 663 26.20 28.98 -25.52
N ASN A 664 26.06 28.66 -26.81
CA ASN A 664 25.37 27.46 -27.27
C ASN A 664 26.02 26.16 -26.75
N SER A 665 27.34 26.14 -26.63
CA SER A 665 28.07 25.01 -26.04
C SER A 665 27.67 24.78 -24.57
N VAL A 666 27.46 25.86 -23.81
CA VAL A 666 26.97 25.82 -22.42
C VAL A 666 25.55 25.26 -22.37
N TYR A 667 24.72 25.59 -23.37
CA TYR A 667 23.36 25.09 -23.47
C TYR A 667 23.32 23.59 -23.75
N GLU A 668 24.09 23.11 -24.72
CA GLU A 668 24.21 21.70 -25.02
C GLU A 668 24.72 20.92 -23.81
N ALA A 669 25.79 21.40 -23.17
CA ALA A 669 26.32 20.83 -21.93
C ALA A 669 25.27 20.72 -20.82
N THR A 670 24.44 21.75 -20.64
CA THR A 670 23.38 21.77 -19.63
C THR A 670 22.28 20.75 -19.94
N ILE A 671 21.89 20.62 -21.21
CA ILE A 671 20.89 19.64 -21.65
C ILE A 671 21.39 18.23 -21.38
N GLU A 672 22.60 17.91 -21.86
CA GLU A 672 23.20 16.58 -21.72
C GLU A 672 23.42 16.19 -20.25
N ALA A 673 23.98 17.10 -19.45
CA ALA A 673 24.20 16.85 -18.02
C ALA A 673 22.88 16.68 -17.26
N THR A 674 21.81 17.39 -17.66
CA THR A 674 20.49 17.24 -17.01
C THR A 674 19.85 15.91 -17.38
N GLU A 675 19.85 15.54 -18.66
CA GLU A 675 19.35 14.25 -19.13
C GLU A 675 20.07 13.10 -18.41
N GLU A 676 21.40 13.11 -18.39
CA GLU A 676 22.18 12.07 -17.72
C GLU A 676 21.98 12.06 -16.20
N ALA A 677 21.88 13.21 -15.54
CA ALA A 677 21.60 13.26 -14.10
C ALA A 677 20.26 12.61 -13.75
N ILE A 678 19.21 12.82 -14.55
CA ILE A 678 17.90 12.18 -14.35
C ILE A 678 18.02 10.67 -14.54
N ILE A 679 18.72 10.20 -15.57
CA ILE A 679 18.92 8.76 -15.78
C ILE A 679 19.74 8.15 -14.63
N ASN A 680 20.82 8.80 -14.19
CA ASN A 680 21.60 8.34 -13.05
C ASN A 680 20.75 8.28 -11.75
N SER A 681 19.75 9.15 -11.58
CA SER A 681 18.88 9.12 -10.41
C SER A 681 18.08 7.83 -10.27
N ILE A 682 17.70 7.17 -11.37
CA ILE A 682 16.97 5.88 -11.36
C ILE A 682 17.91 4.68 -11.46
N PHE A 683 19.04 4.80 -12.18
CA PHE A 683 20.06 3.75 -12.27
C PHE A 683 20.70 3.46 -10.91
N CYS A 684 21.03 4.51 -10.17
CA CYS A 684 21.68 4.40 -8.87
C CYS A 684 20.71 4.03 -7.73
N SER A 685 19.40 3.97 -7.99
CA SER A 685 18.40 3.69 -6.96
C SER A 685 18.14 2.20 -6.78
N ASN A 686 18.27 1.76 -5.53
CA ASN A 686 17.70 0.50 -5.09
C ASN A 686 16.17 0.64 -4.99
N GLY A 687 15.46 -0.46 -5.25
CA GLY A 687 14.02 -0.50 -5.04
C GLY A 687 13.68 -0.20 -3.58
N MET A 688 12.55 0.45 -3.34
CA MET A 688 12.18 0.94 -2.03
C MET A 688 10.78 0.48 -1.62
N SER A 689 10.68 -0.11 -0.43
CA SER A 689 9.39 -0.30 0.25
C SER A 689 9.08 0.92 1.11
N GLY A 690 7.83 1.35 1.15
CA GLY A 690 7.37 2.50 1.91
C GLY A 690 6.05 2.25 2.65
N ARG A 691 5.38 3.35 3.04
CA ARG A 691 4.08 3.34 3.73
C ARG A 691 3.05 2.46 3.01
N GLU A 692 2.07 1.96 3.75
CA GLU A 692 1.02 1.09 3.21
C GLU A 692 1.57 -0.14 2.46
N GLN A 693 2.79 -0.57 2.82
CA GLN A 693 3.52 -1.64 2.14
C GLN A 693 3.73 -1.36 0.64
N ARG A 694 3.69 -0.11 0.18
CA ARG A 694 3.94 0.25 -1.23
C ARG A 694 5.37 -0.11 -1.62
N TRP A 695 5.55 -0.43 -2.90
CA TRP A 695 6.85 -0.84 -3.45
C TRP A 695 7.12 -0.06 -4.73
N CYS A 696 8.30 0.55 -4.79
CA CYS A 696 8.83 1.17 -5.98
C CYS A 696 10.03 0.35 -6.47
N PRO A 697 9.99 -0.25 -7.67
CA PRO A 697 11.01 -1.19 -8.12
C PRO A 697 12.31 -0.47 -8.49
N PRO A 698 13.48 -1.12 -8.39
CA PRO A 698 14.70 -0.57 -8.96
C PRO A 698 14.62 -0.59 -10.48
N PHE A 699 15.45 0.21 -11.12
CA PHE A 699 15.53 0.24 -12.57
C PHE A 699 16.16 -1.04 -13.14
N PRO A 700 15.56 -1.73 -14.13
CA PRO A 700 16.00 -3.05 -14.57
C PRO A 700 17.15 -2.95 -15.59
N HIS A 701 18.39 -2.74 -15.11
CA HIS A 701 19.58 -2.46 -15.92
C HIS A 701 19.78 -3.44 -17.09
N ALA A 702 19.82 -4.75 -16.80
CA ALA A 702 20.06 -5.78 -17.82
C ALA A 702 19.01 -5.74 -18.94
N ARG A 703 17.74 -5.57 -18.57
CA ARG A 703 16.63 -5.49 -19.50
C ARG A 703 16.70 -4.22 -20.35
N VAL A 704 17.07 -3.09 -19.76
CA VAL A 704 17.19 -1.81 -20.48
C VAL A 704 18.33 -1.86 -21.49
N ILE A 705 19.48 -2.42 -21.13
CA ILE A 705 20.61 -2.60 -22.04
C ILE A 705 20.19 -3.49 -23.22
N GLU A 706 19.45 -4.56 -22.96
CA GLU A 706 18.90 -5.42 -24.01
C GLU A 706 17.97 -4.66 -24.97
N ILE A 707 17.08 -3.80 -24.44
CA ILE A 707 16.16 -2.99 -25.25
C ILE A 707 16.94 -1.99 -26.11
N LEU A 708 17.92 -1.28 -25.52
CA LEU A 708 18.74 -0.30 -26.23
C LEU A 708 19.57 -0.97 -27.34
N ASN A 709 20.14 -2.15 -27.09
CA ASN A 709 20.93 -2.89 -28.07
C ASN A 709 20.09 -3.48 -29.23
N LYS A 710 18.77 -3.65 -29.04
CA LYS A 710 17.85 -4.09 -30.11
C LYS A 710 17.35 -2.94 -31.00
N GLY A 711 17.42 -1.71 -30.49
CA GLY A 711 16.94 -0.51 -31.18
C GLY A 711 18.02 0.26 -31.96
N ASN A 712 19.30 0.00 -31.65
CA ASN A 712 20.46 0.40 -32.43
C ASN A 712 20.77 -0.65 -33.50
#